data_AF-A0A661DU16-F1
#
_entry.id   AF-A0A661DU16-F1
#
_cell.length_a   1.000
_cell.length_b   1.000
_cell.length_c   1.000
_cell.angle_alpha   90.00
_cell.angle_beta   90.00
_cell.angle_gamma   90.00
#
_symmetry.space_group_name_H-M   'P 1'
#
loop_
_entity.id
_entity.type
_entity.pdbx_description
1 polymer ?
#
loop_
_entity_poly.entity_id
_entity_poly.type
_entity_poly.pdbx_seq_one_letter_code
_entity_poly.pdbx_strand_id
1 'polypeptide(L)'
;PDDEKEPFDLESKTEEITGGDVNISITYYESQADADAGTNPLTSPYINTINPQTIFIRAEDVNTACLVSQGITLDLIVNPLPSPITPTPLEECDVDNDGFAEFDLTQKDEEIIGGEPDVTISYYETQLDAEQGIFALTSPYINIVTPSQILYVRAEYLAPGTGCFRVIEMELLVNPTPVIPLDMEDLVICDDDGDGFSVFDLTQKEDEIYGTQDPANYILTYHILQADAEAGTNAIANPGSFPNTSNPQTIWVRLVDNTTECIKIGSFDLRVEIGPVAIQPEPLTQCDDLGQDNDGIALFDLTTKNDEITGGVSGVVVSYYETEVDAQDDTNEIDPDTAYQNTSNPQVIYVRVMDVNTSCFDTSVYLTIRVTANPDPEDPDPIVLCDINNPGDGIEEFDLTIRANQILDGESWELTYFESYDDALTATGAIATPTAYANNTNPQIIYVRTTIDAADPDSCFEIVELELIVDPLPDGSVVISNYIICEIPSDGEAIFDLTTKIDEILNGQDPSIYQVLFYESQADADAMLNPIQEPEAYTNISNPQVIYVVIHNSETECFVSTQNFEIEEREGAVANTPLEPFSVCDNWNENDGIAEFNLDDAGLQAEILGGQSAPDYILVFYGSLETAEAETSPLPLLYVNTINPQVIYARVNNVNTGCYAITEVILKVEQLPLVTLADTYGLCVDEQGNSIPGEGGISPPVIDTGLDPSLYIFQWQLNGETLLGEIGASLTALQEGIYTVIVTEIATGCSSEATTEVTTSSPPTTYSAIVVSGAFAELHTIEADATGEGTYEFQLDDGPFQDSGTFTDVEAGDHTITIRDINGCGSVTIDVGVIDYPRFMTPNEDGYHDTWNIIGIAAGDPTAKIYIFDRYGKLLK
;
A
#
# COMPACT_ATOMS: atom_id res chain seq x y z
N PRO A 1 -73.86 22.05 -92.66
CA PRO A 1 -74.74 21.31 -91.74
C PRO A 1 -75.84 22.23 -91.21
N ASP A 2 -77.09 21.80 -91.32
CA ASP A 2 -78.29 22.50 -90.83
C ASP A 2 -78.63 23.84 -91.52
N ASP A 3 -78.15 24.08 -92.75
CA ASP A 3 -78.51 25.26 -93.56
C ASP A 3 -79.66 25.00 -94.56
N GLU A 4 -80.32 23.84 -94.44
CA GLU A 4 -81.45 23.39 -95.26
C GLU A 4 -81.16 23.31 -96.77
N LYS A 5 -79.88 23.28 -97.18
CA LYS A 5 -79.46 23.22 -98.59
C LYS A 5 -78.52 22.06 -98.85
N GLU A 6 -78.84 21.22 -99.82
CA GLU A 6 -78.01 20.09 -100.24
C GLU A 6 -77.94 19.97 -101.77
N PRO A 7 -76.85 19.42 -102.34
CA PRO A 7 -76.77 19.12 -103.76
C PRO A 7 -77.58 17.85 -104.09
N PHE A 8 -78.63 18.00 -104.90
CA PHE A 8 -79.47 16.91 -105.40
C PHE A 8 -79.00 16.42 -106.78
N ASP A 9 -78.79 15.11 -106.92
CA ASP A 9 -78.65 14.45 -108.22
C ASP A 9 -80.03 14.28 -108.86
N LEU A 10 -80.36 15.12 -109.84
CA LEU A 10 -81.68 15.13 -110.48
C LEU A 10 -81.89 13.90 -111.39
N GLU A 11 -80.84 13.36 -112.01
CA GLU A 11 -80.93 12.20 -112.91
C GLU A 11 -81.18 10.90 -112.16
N SER A 12 -80.93 10.87 -110.84
CA SER A 12 -81.24 9.72 -109.98
C SER A 12 -82.69 9.22 -110.09
N LYS A 13 -83.61 10.10 -110.50
CA LYS A 13 -85.03 9.79 -110.73
C LYS A 13 -85.43 9.68 -112.20
N THR A 14 -84.53 9.94 -113.14
CA THR A 14 -84.84 9.89 -114.59
C THR A 14 -85.34 8.52 -115.03
N GLU A 15 -84.73 7.42 -114.57
CA GLU A 15 -85.16 6.07 -114.94
C GLU A 15 -86.57 5.76 -114.41
N GLU A 16 -86.87 6.20 -113.18
CA GLU A 16 -88.20 6.07 -112.58
C GLU A 16 -89.26 6.85 -113.36
N ILE A 17 -88.95 8.11 -113.71
CA ILE A 17 -89.87 9.00 -114.44
C ILE A 17 -90.17 8.47 -115.85
N THR A 18 -89.16 7.95 -116.55
CA THR A 18 -89.33 7.40 -117.91
C THR A 18 -89.92 6.00 -117.93
N GLY A 19 -89.99 5.32 -116.78
CA GLY A 19 -90.28 3.88 -116.73
C GLY A 19 -89.26 3.04 -117.52
N GLY A 20 -88.04 3.56 -117.72
CA GLY A 20 -86.96 2.94 -118.49
C GLY A 20 -87.07 3.09 -120.02
N ASP A 21 -88.02 3.87 -120.56
CA ASP A 21 -88.10 4.09 -122.01
C ASP A 21 -87.00 5.04 -122.50
N VAL A 22 -86.02 4.49 -123.21
CA VAL A 22 -84.86 5.22 -123.75
C VAL A 22 -85.22 6.23 -124.85
N ASN A 23 -86.44 6.19 -125.38
CA ASN A 23 -86.89 7.16 -126.38
C ASN A 23 -87.48 8.43 -125.75
N ILE A 24 -87.62 8.49 -124.43
CA ILE A 24 -88.11 9.67 -123.71
C ILE A 24 -86.92 10.43 -123.11
N SER A 25 -86.70 11.65 -123.58
CA SER A 25 -85.72 12.56 -123.00
C SER A 25 -86.35 13.36 -121.86
N ILE A 26 -85.70 13.37 -120.68
CA ILE A 26 -86.11 14.15 -119.51
C ILE A 26 -85.22 15.38 -119.37
N THR A 27 -85.86 16.52 -119.11
CA THR A 27 -85.19 17.75 -118.66
C THR A 27 -85.96 18.35 -117.48
N TYR A 28 -85.23 18.96 -116.54
CA TYR A 28 -85.77 19.50 -115.29
C TYR A 28 -85.77 21.03 -115.32
N TYR A 29 -86.72 21.70 -114.67
CA TYR A 29 -86.91 23.15 -114.74
C TYR A 29 -87.39 23.70 -113.40
N GLU A 30 -87.06 24.96 -113.08
CA GLU A 30 -87.58 25.64 -111.88
C GLU A 30 -89.06 26.05 -111.99
N SER A 31 -89.59 26.20 -113.21
CA SER A 31 -90.96 26.64 -113.44
C SER A 31 -91.70 25.82 -114.50
N GLN A 32 -93.03 25.68 -114.33
CA GLN A 32 -93.90 25.01 -115.31
C GLN A 32 -93.84 25.69 -116.69
N ALA A 33 -93.72 27.02 -116.72
CA ALA A 33 -93.65 27.79 -117.97
C ALA A 33 -92.37 27.48 -118.75
N ASP A 34 -91.23 27.35 -118.06
CA ASP A 34 -89.95 26.94 -118.64
C ASP A 34 -89.99 25.49 -119.13
N ALA A 35 -90.62 24.59 -118.37
CA ALA A 35 -90.83 23.20 -118.78
C ALA A 35 -91.73 23.08 -120.02
N ASP A 36 -92.79 23.88 -120.15
CA ASP A 36 -93.65 23.89 -121.33
C ASP A 36 -92.94 24.43 -122.57
N ALA A 37 -92.14 25.49 -122.41
CA ALA A 37 -91.40 26.13 -123.49
C ALA A 37 -90.10 25.39 -123.86
N GLY A 38 -89.59 24.53 -122.98
CA GLY A 38 -88.29 23.87 -123.14
C GLY A 38 -87.12 24.84 -123.01
N THR A 39 -87.27 25.91 -122.23
CA THR A 39 -86.25 26.95 -122.03
C THR A 39 -85.66 26.88 -120.62
N ASN A 40 -84.37 27.15 -120.45
CA ASN A 40 -83.68 27.17 -119.15
C ASN A 40 -83.72 25.83 -118.35
N PRO A 41 -83.28 24.69 -118.93
CA PRO A 41 -83.20 23.43 -118.17
C PRO A 41 -82.18 23.52 -117.03
N LEU A 42 -82.53 22.96 -115.87
CA LEU A 42 -81.65 22.78 -114.72
C LEU A 42 -80.57 21.75 -115.04
N THR A 43 -79.37 21.99 -114.50
CA THR A 43 -78.24 21.07 -114.56
C THR A 43 -78.06 20.37 -113.23
N SER A 44 -77.89 19.06 -113.27
CA SER A 44 -77.54 18.27 -112.10
C SER A 44 -76.02 18.21 -111.87
N PRO A 45 -75.57 18.14 -110.61
CA PRO A 45 -76.37 18.24 -109.39
C PRO A 45 -76.89 19.67 -109.17
N TYR A 46 -78.09 19.77 -108.62
CA TYR A 46 -78.78 21.04 -108.35
C TYR A 46 -78.92 21.27 -106.84
N ILE A 47 -78.48 22.43 -106.36
CA ILE A 47 -78.66 22.82 -104.95
C ILE A 47 -79.99 23.53 -104.80
N ASN A 48 -80.83 23.04 -103.89
CA ASN A 48 -82.11 23.67 -103.60
C ASN A 48 -81.91 25.07 -102.99
N THR A 49 -82.81 25.97 -103.34
CA THR A 49 -82.83 27.35 -102.82
C THR A 49 -83.74 27.49 -101.60
N ILE A 50 -84.72 26.60 -101.47
CA ILE A 50 -85.66 26.45 -100.35
C ILE A 50 -85.89 24.96 -100.08
N ASN A 51 -86.35 24.61 -98.89
CA ASN A 51 -86.61 23.23 -98.49
C ASN A 51 -88.06 23.09 -97.96
N PRO A 52 -88.95 22.30 -98.60
CA PRO A 52 -88.76 21.57 -99.85
C PRO A 52 -88.86 22.49 -101.08
N GLN A 53 -88.15 22.15 -102.16
CA GLN A 53 -88.26 22.82 -103.46
C GLN A 53 -88.86 21.90 -104.53
N THR A 54 -90.00 22.29 -105.10
CA THR A 54 -90.58 21.62 -106.27
C THR A 54 -89.90 22.08 -107.56
N ILE A 55 -89.46 21.12 -108.37
CA ILE A 55 -88.99 21.33 -109.75
C ILE A 55 -89.92 20.61 -110.74
N PHE A 56 -89.98 21.12 -111.97
CA PHE A 56 -90.88 20.68 -113.03
C PHE A 56 -90.14 19.84 -114.06
N ILE A 57 -90.82 18.85 -114.64
CA ILE A 57 -90.21 17.90 -115.56
C ILE A 57 -90.84 18.03 -116.94
N ARG A 58 -89.99 18.09 -117.97
CA ARG A 58 -90.39 17.97 -119.38
C ARG A 58 -89.90 16.64 -119.93
N ALA A 59 -90.84 15.82 -120.40
CA ALA A 59 -90.60 14.56 -121.08
C ALA A 59 -90.93 14.70 -122.57
N GLU A 60 -89.98 14.41 -123.45
CA GLU A 60 -90.15 14.50 -124.90
C GLU A 60 -89.74 13.19 -125.58
N ASP A 61 -90.64 12.60 -126.37
CA ASP A 61 -90.33 11.42 -127.20
C ASP A 61 -89.49 11.86 -128.42
N VAL A 62 -88.26 11.34 -128.51
CA VAL A 62 -87.28 11.76 -129.52
C VAL A 62 -87.64 11.31 -130.94
N ASN A 63 -88.53 10.33 -131.11
CA ASN A 63 -88.93 9.79 -132.41
C ASN A 63 -90.19 10.46 -132.97
N THR A 64 -91.13 10.80 -132.09
CA THR A 64 -92.44 11.36 -132.50
C THR A 64 -92.57 12.86 -132.24
N ALA A 65 -91.68 13.45 -131.44
CA ALA A 65 -91.76 14.81 -130.93
C ALA A 65 -93.04 15.12 -130.12
N CYS A 66 -93.74 14.07 -129.65
CA CYS A 66 -94.80 14.23 -128.66
C CYS A 66 -94.15 14.58 -127.31
N LEU A 67 -94.64 15.64 -126.66
CA LEU A 67 -94.14 16.07 -125.36
C LEU A 67 -95.23 16.04 -124.29
N VAL A 68 -94.81 15.77 -123.06
CA VAL A 68 -95.57 15.93 -121.83
C VAL A 68 -94.73 16.77 -120.87
N SER A 69 -95.17 17.99 -120.61
CA SER A 69 -94.56 18.89 -119.62
C SER A 69 -95.50 19.18 -118.45
N GLN A 70 -96.80 18.89 -118.60
CA GLN A 70 -97.82 19.24 -117.64
C GLN A 70 -98.10 18.09 -116.68
N GLY A 71 -98.14 18.39 -115.38
CA GLY A 71 -98.51 17.44 -114.33
C GLY A 71 -97.39 16.51 -113.84
N ILE A 72 -96.12 16.79 -114.18
CA ILE A 72 -94.97 16.02 -113.71
C ILE A 72 -94.02 16.96 -112.94
N THR A 73 -93.87 16.71 -111.63
CA THR A 73 -93.01 17.48 -110.71
C THR A 73 -92.18 16.56 -109.82
N LEU A 74 -91.06 17.06 -109.30
CA LEU A 74 -90.19 16.40 -108.32
C LEU A 74 -89.92 17.36 -107.16
N ASP A 75 -90.09 16.92 -105.92
CA ASP A 75 -89.75 17.71 -104.73
C ASP A 75 -88.37 17.34 -104.21
N LEU A 76 -87.53 18.36 -103.99
CA LEU A 76 -86.21 18.26 -103.36
C LEU A 76 -86.37 18.59 -101.87
N ILE A 77 -86.09 17.62 -100.98
CA ILE A 77 -86.30 17.72 -99.53
C ILE A 77 -85.01 17.39 -98.78
N VAL A 78 -84.54 18.29 -97.90
CA VAL A 78 -83.44 18.10 -96.94
C VAL A 78 -84.01 17.79 -95.55
N ASN A 79 -83.56 16.73 -94.91
CA ASN A 79 -84.06 16.26 -93.62
C ASN A 79 -83.21 16.81 -92.44
N PRO A 80 -83.81 17.20 -91.29
CA PRO A 80 -83.07 17.69 -90.13
C PRO A 80 -82.35 16.59 -89.34
N LEU A 81 -81.28 16.95 -88.63
CA LEU A 81 -80.59 16.10 -87.65
C LEU A 81 -81.17 16.31 -86.23
N PRO A 82 -81.19 15.29 -85.36
CA PRO A 82 -81.59 15.46 -83.96
C PRO A 82 -80.55 16.27 -83.17
N SER A 83 -80.99 16.96 -82.10
CA SER A 83 -80.12 17.76 -81.21
C SER A 83 -80.13 17.28 -79.75
N PRO A 84 -79.59 16.08 -79.46
CA PRO A 84 -79.47 15.58 -78.09
C PRO A 84 -78.65 16.50 -77.18
N ILE A 85 -79.00 16.52 -75.90
CA ILE A 85 -78.29 17.23 -74.83
C ILE A 85 -77.27 16.29 -74.18
N THR A 86 -76.04 16.77 -73.94
CA THR A 86 -75.04 16.03 -73.16
C THR A 86 -75.53 15.86 -71.71
N PRO A 87 -75.73 14.63 -71.22
CA PRO A 87 -76.23 14.40 -69.87
C PRO A 87 -75.12 14.63 -68.84
N THR A 88 -75.56 14.90 -67.61
CA THR A 88 -74.73 14.78 -66.40
C THR A 88 -74.24 13.33 -66.20
N PRO A 89 -73.12 13.09 -65.49
CA PRO A 89 -72.67 11.74 -65.20
C PRO A 89 -73.75 10.89 -64.54
N LEU A 90 -73.76 9.59 -64.85
CA LEU A 90 -74.58 8.60 -64.17
C LEU A 90 -73.72 7.93 -63.10
N GLU A 91 -74.09 8.07 -61.83
CA GLU A 91 -73.28 7.65 -60.69
C GLU A 91 -73.93 6.47 -59.94
N GLU A 92 -73.14 5.48 -59.55
CA GLU A 92 -73.59 4.31 -58.76
C GLU A 92 -72.55 3.93 -57.69
N CYS A 93 -73.00 3.35 -56.57
CA CYS A 93 -72.10 2.92 -55.49
C CYS A 93 -71.48 1.54 -55.76
N ASP A 94 -70.18 1.44 -55.48
CA ASP A 94 -69.39 0.21 -55.55
C ASP A 94 -69.49 -0.58 -54.24
N VAL A 95 -70.31 -1.62 -54.25
CA VAL A 95 -70.71 -2.34 -53.02
C VAL A 95 -69.58 -3.19 -52.46
N ASP A 96 -68.68 -3.68 -53.31
CA ASP A 96 -67.52 -4.51 -52.94
C ASP A 96 -66.16 -3.81 -53.18
N ASN A 97 -66.18 -2.54 -53.61
CA ASN A 97 -65.00 -1.72 -53.88
C ASN A 97 -64.06 -2.34 -54.92
N ASP A 98 -64.61 -3.05 -55.91
CA ASP A 98 -63.84 -3.72 -56.98
C ASP A 98 -63.57 -2.83 -58.21
N GLY A 99 -64.16 -1.63 -58.23
CA GLY A 99 -64.06 -0.62 -59.27
C GLY A 99 -65.21 -0.65 -60.28
N PHE A 100 -66.22 -1.52 -60.10
CA PHE A 100 -67.30 -1.74 -61.05
C PHE A 100 -68.69 -1.61 -60.40
N ALA A 101 -69.65 -1.07 -61.14
CA ALA A 101 -71.04 -0.97 -60.72
C ALA A 101 -72.00 -1.26 -61.89
N GLU A 102 -73.23 -1.66 -61.56
CA GLU A 102 -74.31 -1.90 -62.53
C GLU A 102 -75.12 -0.60 -62.73
N PHE A 103 -75.09 -0.05 -63.95
CA PHE A 103 -75.75 1.21 -64.31
C PHE A 103 -77.01 0.99 -65.14
N ASP A 104 -78.14 1.57 -64.74
CA ASP A 104 -79.31 1.67 -65.62
C ASP A 104 -79.18 2.88 -66.57
N LEU A 105 -78.66 2.62 -67.77
CA LEU A 105 -78.40 3.64 -68.78
C LEU A 105 -79.64 4.45 -69.16
N THR A 106 -80.83 3.84 -69.10
CA THR A 106 -82.09 4.47 -69.51
C THR A 106 -82.52 5.61 -68.59
N GLN A 107 -81.94 5.72 -67.39
CA GLN A 107 -82.20 6.83 -66.48
C GLN A 107 -81.85 8.20 -67.10
N LYS A 108 -80.95 8.23 -68.09
CA LYS A 108 -80.54 9.45 -68.79
C LYS A 108 -81.33 9.72 -70.07
N ASP A 109 -82.23 8.83 -70.50
CA ASP A 109 -82.97 8.98 -71.77
C ASP A 109 -83.71 10.32 -71.87
N GLU A 110 -84.48 10.70 -70.84
CA GLU A 110 -85.24 11.97 -70.85
C GLU A 110 -84.33 13.21 -70.89
N GLU A 111 -83.20 13.16 -70.17
CA GLU A 111 -82.19 14.24 -70.16
C GLU A 111 -81.56 14.40 -71.55
N ILE A 112 -81.19 13.28 -72.18
CA ILE A 112 -80.52 13.25 -73.49
C ILE A 112 -81.46 13.70 -74.62
N ILE A 113 -82.72 13.28 -74.60
CA ILE A 113 -83.72 13.63 -75.63
C ILE A 113 -84.02 15.14 -75.63
N GLY A 114 -83.90 15.82 -74.48
CA GLY A 114 -84.10 17.27 -74.40
C GLY A 114 -85.49 17.75 -74.81
N GLY A 115 -86.49 16.84 -74.83
CA GLY A 115 -87.86 17.12 -75.26
C GLY A 115 -88.09 17.09 -76.77
N GLU A 116 -87.13 16.66 -77.59
CA GLU A 116 -87.33 16.46 -79.03
C GLU A 116 -88.23 15.22 -79.29
N PRO A 117 -89.40 15.37 -79.95
CA PRO A 117 -90.26 14.23 -80.24
C PRO A 117 -89.64 13.32 -81.30
N ASP A 118 -90.03 12.05 -81.28
CA ASP A 118 -89.67 11.03 -82.28
C ASP A 118 -88.16 10.69 -82.39
N VAL A 119 -87.35 11.06 -81.38
CA VAL A 119 -85.95 10.67 -81.22
C VAL A 119 -85.86 9.38 -80.40
N THR A 120 -85.07 8.41 -80.86
CA THR A 120 -84.75 7.20 -80.11
C THR A 120 -83.28 7.21 -79.69
N ILE A 121 -83.01 6.74 -78.47
CA ILE A 121 -81.68 6.67 -77.87
C ILE A 121 -81.13 5.25 -77.91
N SER A 122 -79.84 5.13 -78.22
CA SER A 122 -79.09 3.89 -78.10
C SER A 122 -77.66 4.19 -77.63
N TYR A 123 -77.08 3.27 -76.87
CA TYR A 123 -75.78 3.44 -76.20
C TYR A 123 -74.72 2.51 -76.79
N TYR A 124 -73.47 2.94 -76.83
CA TYR A 124 -72.36 2.20 -77.45
C TYR A 124 -71.06 2.43 -76.67
N GLU A 125 -70.17 1.44 -76.68
CA GLU A 125 -68.83 1.57 -76.05
C GLU A 125 -67.88 2.42 -76.90
N THR A 126 -68.08 2.48 -78.22
CA THR A 126 -67.19 3.21 -79.13
C THR A 126 -67.93 4.18 -80.02
N GLN A 127 -67.26 5.29 -80.35
CA GLN A 127 -67.80 6.29 -81.28
C GLN A 127 -68.13 5.69 -82.64
N LEU A 128 -67.28 4.79 -83.15
CA LEU A 128 -67.47 4.17 -84.47
C LEU A 128 -68.73 3.29 -84.49
N ASP A 129 -68.98 2.53 -83.43
CA ASP A 129 -70.18 1.70 -83.32
C ASP A 129 -71.45 2.56 -83.22
N ALA A 130 -71.40 3.68 -82.49
CA ALA A 130 -72.47 4.67 -82.45
C ALA A 130 -72.72 5.34 -83.82
N GLU A 131 -71.67 5.64 -84.59
CA GLU A 131 -71.79 6.22 -85.94
C GLU A 131 -72.35 5.22 -86.96
N GLN A 132 -72.05 3.93 -86.82
CA GLN A 132 -72.57 2.88 -87.70
C GLN A 132 -73.91 2.27 -87.23
N GLY A 133 -74.32 2.54 -85.99
CA GLY A 133 -75.54 1.98 -85.38
C GLY A 133 -75.48 0.47 -85.17
N ILE A 134 -74.30 -0.08 -84.83
CA ILE A 134 -74.08 -1.52 -84.62
C ILE A 134 -73.65 -1.81 -83.18
N PHE A 135 -73.95 -2.99 -82.66
CA PHE A 135 -73.58 -3.41 -81.29
C PHE A 135 -74.05 -2.48 -80.16
N ALA A 136 -75.31 -2.02 -80.22
CA ALA A 136 -75.89 -1.22 -79.14
C ALA A 136 -75.88 -1.99 -77.80
N LEU A 137 -75.53 -1.28 -76.73
CA LEU A 137 -75.52 -1.76 -75.36
C LEU A 137 -76.95 -1.95 -74.83
N THR A 138 -77.10 -2.93 -73.94
CA THR A 138 -78.35 -3.16 -73.18
C THR A 138 -78.25 -2.52 -71.81
N SER A 139 -79.35 -1.93 -71.33
CA SER A 139 -79.48 -1.53 -69.93
C SER A 139 -80.11 -2.66 -69.11
N PRO A 140 -79.63 -2.95 -67.88
CA PRO A 140 -78.48 -2.32 -67.23
C PRO A 140 -77.13 -2.77 -67.81
N TYR A 141 -76.10 -1.96 -67.58
CA TYR A 141 -74.74 -2.13 -68.09
C TYR A 141 -73.72 -2.02 -66.96
N ILE A 142 -72.76 -2.96 -66.89
CA ILE A 142 -71.63 -2.89 -65.96
C ILE A 142 -70.47 -2.23 -66.68
N ASN A 143 -69.85 -1.21 -66.07
CA ASN A 143 -68.67 -0.60 -66.63
C ASN A 143 -67.54 -1.62 -66.77
N ILE A 144 -66.69 -1.44 -67.77
CA ILE A 144 -65.48 -2.25 -68.02
C ILE A 144 -64.20 -1.44 -67.79
N VAL A 145 -64.33 -0.13 -67.54
CA VAL A 145 -63.24 0.77 -67.16
C VAL A 145 -63.54 1.39 -65.80
N THR A 146 -62.59 1.30 -64.88
CA THR A 146 -62.68 1.82 -63.51
C THR A 146 -61.81 3.08 -63.34
N PRO A 147 -62.19 4.04 -62.48
CA PRO A 147 -63.47 4.18 -61.78
C PRO A 147 -64.54 4.91 -62.61
N SER A 148 -64.21 5.35 -63.83
CA SER A 148 -65.17 5.98 -64.74
C SER A 148 -65.02 5.49 -66.17
N GLN A 149 -66.13 5.49 -66.91
CA GLN A 149 -66.19 5.07 -68.31
C GLN A 149 -67.04 6.02 -69.14
N ILE A 150 -66.56 6.39 -70.32
CA ILE A 150 -67.34 7.15 -71.31
C ILE A 150 -68.07 6.19 -72.24
N LEU A 151 -69.37 6.39 -72.42
CA LEU A 151 -70.20 5.77 -73.43
C LEU A 151 -70.59 6.79 -74.52
N TYR A 152 -70.85 6.29 -75.72
CA TYR A 152 -71.32 7.07 -76.86
C TYR A 152 -72.81 6.84 -77.07
N VAL A 153 -73.59 7.92 -77.07
CA VAL A 153 -75.05 7.88 -77.18
C VAL A 153 -75.47 8.38 -78.55
N ARG A 154 -76.18 7.53 -79.30
CA ARG A 154 -76.74 7.84 -80.62
C ARG A 154 -78.21 8.19 -80.48
N ALA A 155 -78.55 9.43 -80.84
CA ALA A 155 -79.92 9.91 -80.99
C ALA A 155 -80.32 9.85 -82.47
N GLU A 156 -81.39 9.15 -82.83
CA GLU A 156 -81.80 8.90 -84.22
C GLU A 156 -83.32 9.10 -84.44
N TYR A 157 -83.71 9.69 -85.57
CA TYR A 157 -85.11 9.73 -86.02
C TYR A 157 -85.49 8.44 -86.77
N LEU A 158 -86.11 7.48 -86.09
CA LEU A 158 -86.55 6.21 -86.68
C LEU A 158 -87.86 6.33 -87.49
N ALA A 159 -88.07 5.44 -88.47
CA ALA A 159 -89.19 5.46 -89.42
C ALA A 159 -90.58 5.62 -88.72
N PRO A 160 -91.48 6.50 -89.21
CA PRO A 160 -91.47 7.15 -90.53
C PRO A 160 -90.52 8.35 -90.66
N GLY A 161 -89.67 8.60 -89.65
CA GLY A 161 -88.58 9.56 -89.67
C GLY A 161 -87.48 9.29 -90.70
N THR A 162 -86.43 10.11 -90.64
CA THR A 162 -85.48 10.34 -91.74
C THR A 162 -84.23 9.46 -91.69
N GLY A 163 -83.98 8.73 -90.60
CA GLY A 163 -82.73 8.01 -90.34
C GLY A 163 -81.53 8.92 -90.03
N CYS A 164 -81.76 10.22 -89.91
CA CYS A 164 -80.74 11.18 -89.49
C CYS A 164 -80.44 11.02 -87.99
N PHE A 165 -79.16 11.08 -87.61
CA PHE A 165 -78.72 10.85 -86.23
C PHE A 165 -77.60 11.81 -85.80
N ARG A 166 -77.41 11.94 -84.48
CA ARG A 166 -76.27 12.63 -83.83
C ARG A 166 -75.74 11.76 -82.69
N VAL A 167 -74.42 11.80 -82.48
CA VAL A 167 -73.74 11.08 -81.40
C VAL A 167 -73.19 12.08 -80.38
N ILE A 168 -73.36 11.79 -79.09
CA ILE A 168 -72.80 12.54 -77.95
C ILE A 168 -72.12 11.57 -76.96
N GLU A 169 -71.42 12.09 -75.96
CA GLU A 169 -70.76 11.31 -74.90
C GLU A 169 -71.57 11.35 -73.59
N MET A 170 -71.50 10.29 -72.80
CA MET A 170 -72.07 10.17 -71.44
C MET A 170 -71.05 9.48 -70.53
N GLU A 171 -70.84 9.99 -69.32
CA GLU A 171 -69.92 9.40 -68.34
C GLU A 171 -70.67 8.53 -67.33
N LEU A 172 -70.14 7.34 -67.06
CA LEU A 172 -70.49 6.48 -65.92
C LEU A 172 -69.43 6.66 -64.84
N LEU A 173 -69.84 6.90 -63.59
CA LEU A 173 -68.95 7.11 -62.44
C LEU A 173 -69.27 6.12 -61.32
N VAL A 174 -68.26 5.39 -60.87
CA VAL A 174 -68.36 4.43 -59.76
C VAL A 174 -67.84 5.09 -58.47
N ASN A 175 -68.71 5.19 -57.45
CA ASN A 175 -68.39 5.79 -56.16
C ASN A 175 -68.07 4.69 -55.12
N PRO A 176 -66.89 4.69 -54.46
CA PRO A 176 -66.53 3.66 -53.49
C PRO A 176 -67.43 3.68 -52.25
N THR A 177 -67.76 2.51 -51.68
CA THR A 177 -68.40 2.40 -50.36
C THR A 177 -67.40 2.50 -49.21
N PRO A 178 -67.81 2.97 -48.02
CA PRO A 178 -66.97 2.92 -46.82
C PRO A 178 -66.52 1.48 -46.48
N VAL A 179 -65.39 1.33 -45.80
CA VAL A 179 -64.86 0.03 -45.35
C VAL A 179 -65.13 -0.14 -43.85
N ILE A 180 -65.66 -1.31 -43.45
CA ILE A 180 -65.80 -1.71 -42.04
C ILE A 180 -65.16 -3.09 -41.90
N PRO A 181 -64.39 -3.38 -40.82
CA PRO A 181 -63.87 -4.72 -40.55
C PRO A 181 -64.96 -5.79 -40.57
N LEU A 182 -64.68 -6.95 -41.18
CA LEU A 182 -65.64 -8.06 -41.28
C LEU A 182 -65.88 -8.74 -39.93
N ASP A 183 -64.86 -8.71 -39.06
CA ASP A 183 -64.87 -9.25 -37.71
C ASP A 183 -64.46 -8.11 -36.79
N MET A 184 -65.37 -7.69 -35.93
CA MET A 184 -65.13 -6.68 -34.90
C MET A 184 -65.21 -7.38 -33.54
N GLU A 185 -64.30 -7.05 -32.64
CA GLU A 185 -64.28 -7.67 -31.32
C GLU A 185 -65.55 -7.32 -30.53
N ASP A 186 -66.03 -8.24 -29.72
CA ASP A 186 -67.17 -7.98 -28.84
C ASP A 186 -66.81 -6.93 -27.78
N LEU A 187 -67.79 -6.16 -27.33
CA LEU A 187 -67.63 -5.26 -26.19
C LEU A 187 -68.09 -6.00 -24.92
N VAL A 188 -67.14 -6.37 -24.06
CA VAL A 188 -67.37 -7.16 -22.84
C VAL A 188 -67.27 -6.25 -21.61
N ILE A 189 -68.27 -6.30 -20.72
CA ILE A 189 -68.25 -5.64 -19.42
C ILE A 189 -68.50 -6.69 -18.32
N CYS A 190 -67.86 -6.52 -17.18
CA CYS A 190 -68.04 -7.41 -16.04
C CYS A 190 -69.32 -7.08 -15.26
N ASP A 191 -70.00 -8.14 -14.86
CA ASP A 191 -71.27 -8.10 -14.16
C ASP A 191 -71.06 -8.12 -12.65
N ASP A 192 -71.08 -6.94 -12.03
CA ASP A 192 -70.83 -6.79 -10.60
C ASP A 192 -71.98 -7.32 -9.72
N ASP A 193 -73.22 -7.35 -10.22
CA ASP A 193 -74.40 -7.80 -9.47
C ASP A 193 -75.03 -9.09 -9.99
N GLY A 194 -74.52 -9.63 -11.10
CA GLY A 194 -74.88 -10.91 -11.69
C GLY A 194 -76.24 -10.90 -12.36
N ASP A 195 -76.78 -9.73 -12.72
CA ASP A 195 -78.12 -9.60 -13.30
C ASP A 195 -78.15 -9.77 -14.84
N GLY A 196 -76.98 -9.81 -15.49
CA GLY A 196 -76.77 -9.97 -16.92
C GLY A 196 -76.89 -8.67 -17.72
N PHE A 197 -76.96 -7.52 -17.06
CA PHE A 197 -77.16 -6.21 -17.68
C PHE A 197 -76.07 -5.21 -17.25
N SER A 198 -75.67 -4.37 -18.19
CA SER A 198 -74.74 -3.28 -17.94
C SER A 198 -74.98 -2.12 -18.92
N VAL A 199 -74.30 -1.01 -18.69
CA VAL A 199 -74.32 0.17 -19.55
C VAL A 199 -73.05 0.19 -20.38
N PHE A 200 -73.20 0.04 -21.69
CA PHE A 200 -72.11 0.01 -22.66
C PHE A 200 -71.87 1.39 -23.26
N ASP A 201 -70.61 1.78 -23.39
CA ASP A 201 -70.21 2.90 -24.24
C ASP A 201 -69.80 2.36 -25.62
N LEU A 202 -70.72 2.47 -26.58
CA LEU A 202 -70.51 2.01 -27.95
C LEU A 202 -69.48 2.87 -28.70
N THR A 203 -69.18 4.08 -28.22
CA THR A 203 -68.21 4.98 -28.85
C THR A 203 -66.77 4.46 -28.70
N GLN A 204 -66.54 3.54 -27.77
CA GLN A 204 -65.26 2.82 -27.65
C GLN A 204 -64.89 2.02 -28.91
N LYS A 205 -65.88 1.71 -29.77
CA LYS A 205 -65.67 1.03 -31.05
C LYS A 205 -65.39 1.98 -32.22
N GLU A 206 -65.44 3.30 -32.04
CA GLU A 206 -65.29 4.27 -33.13
C GLU A 206 -63.96 4.11 -33.87
N ASP A 207 -62.84 4.02 -33.15
CA ASP A 207 -61.51 3.86 -33.76
C ASP A 207 -61.41 2.57 -34.60
N GLU A 208 -62.00 1.47 -34.11
CA GLU A 208 -62.05 0.18 -34.81
C GLU A 208 -62.94 0.25 -36.07
N ILE A 209 -64.09 0.91 -35.97
CA ILE A 209 -65.06 1.08 -37.07
C ILE A 209 -64.51 1.99 -38.18
N TYR A 210 -63.91 3.12 -37.83
CA TYR A 210 -63.29 4.03 -38.80
C TYR A 210 -62.01 3.44 -39.39
N GLY A 211 -61.24 2.69 -38.59
CA GLY A 211 -59.95 2.15 -39.00
C GLY A 211 -59.01 3.26 -39.45
N THR A 212 -58.56 3.23 -40.71
CA THR A 212 -57.70 4.28 -41.30
C THR A 212 -58.48 5.40 -42.00
N GLN A 213 -59.81 5.34 -42.02
CA GLN A 213 -60.65 6.32 -42.70
C GLN A 213 -60.80 7.57 -41.83
N ASP A 214 -60.78 8.75 -42.46
CA ASP A 214 -60.97 10.02 -41.73
C ASP A 214 -62.43 10.16 -41.28
N PRO A 215 -62.72 10.19 -39.96
CA PRO A 215 -64.08 10.30 -39.44
C PRO A 215 -64.84 11.52 -39.94
N ALA A 216 -64.15 12.60 -40.34
CA ALA A 216 -64.79 13.82 -40.85
C ALA A 216 -65.54 13.60 -42.19
N ASN A 217 -65.18 12.55 -42.94
CA ASN A 217 -65.79 12.24 -44.22
C ASN A 217 -67.02 11.34 -44.12
N TYR A 218 -67.34 10.83 -42.93
CA TYR A 218 -68.41 9.87 -42.75
C TYR A 218 -69.40 10.25 -41.64
N ILE A 219 -70.60 9.70 -41.70
CA ILE A 219 -71.59 9.70 -40.61
C ILE A 219 -71.73 8.28 -40.08
N LEU A 220 -71.35 8.06 -38.83
CA LEU A 220 -71.53 6.81 -38.11
C LEU A 220 -72.81 6.85 -37.27
N THR A 221 -73.62 5.80 -37.37
CA THR A 221 -74.80 5.59 -36.52
C THR A 221 -74.88 4.13 -36.07
N TYR A 222 -75.40 3.90 -34.87
CA TYR A 222 -75.59 2.58 -34.28
C TYR A 222 -77.08 2.23 -34.22
N HIS A 223 -77.42 0.95 -34.39
CA HIS A 223 -78.79 0.46 -34.53
C HIS A 223 -78.96 -0.89 -33.82
N ILE A 224 -80.16 -1.16 -33.30
CA ILE A 224 -80.48 -2.45 -32.67
C ILE A 224 -80.89 -3.49 -33.73
N LEU A 225 -81.47 -3.05 -34.84
CA LEU A 225 -81.93 -3.92 -35.93
C LEU A 225 -81.15 -3.65 -37.22
N GLN A 226 -80.80 -4.71 -37.93
CA GLN A 226 -80.15 -4.61 -39.24
C GLN A 226 -80.98 -3.78 -40.23
N ALA A 227 -82.29 -3.99 -40.28
CA ALA A 227 -83.19 -3.29 -41.19
C ALA A 227 -83.22 -1.77 -40.93
N ASP A 228 -83.03 -1.34 -39.68
CA ASP A 228 -82.93 0.07 -39.30
C ASP A 228 -81.60 0.68 -39.76
N ALA A 229 -80.49 -0.07 -39.66
CA ALA A 229 -79.20 0.32 -40.23
C ALA A 229 -79.23 0.43 -41.76
N GLU A 230 -79.91 -0.49 -42.45
CA GLU A 230 -80.09 -0.45 -43.92
C GLU A 230 -80.93 0.76 -44.35
N ALA A 231 -82.01 1.06 -43.63
CA ALA A 231 -82.90 2.18 -43.92
C ALA A 231 -82.39 3.54 -43.38
N GLY A 232 -81.38 3.54 -42.52
CA GLY A 232 -80.91 4.75 -41.82
C GLY A 232 -81.94 5.32 -40.83
N THR A 233 -82.81 4.49 -40.26
CA THR A 233 -83.88 4.88 -39.33
C THR A 233 -83.60 4.39 -37.91
N ASN A 234 -84.24 4.99 -36.89
CA ASN A 234 -84.17 4.52 -35.49
C ASN A 234 -82.76 4.34 -34.89
N ALA A 235 -81.82 5.23 -35.25
CA ALA A 235 -80.49 5.22 -34.66
C ALA A 235 -80.53 5.37 -33.12
N ILE A 236 -79.62 4.67 -32.44
CA ILE A 236 -79.43 4.73 -30.99
C ILE A 236 -79.04 6.17 -30.62
N ALA A 237 -79.91 6.83 -29.83
CA ALA A 237 -79.77 8.25 -29.55
C ALA A 237 -78.59 8.60 -28.62
N ASN A 238 -78.14 7.65 -27.79
CA ASN A 238 -77.04 7.84 -26.85
C ASN A 238 -76.07 6.65 -26.89
N PRO A 239 -75.17 6.59 -27.89
CA PRO A 239 -74.20 5.50 -28.00
C PRO A 239 -73.21 5.47 -26.84
N GLY A 240 -72.92 6.60 -26.20
CA GLY A 240 -71.99 6.69 -25.06
C GLY A 240 -72.48 6.05 -23.75
N SER A 241 -73.75 5.63 -23.70
CA SER A 241 -74.36 5.07 -22.50
C SER A 241 -75.61 4.26 -22.88
N PHE A 242 -75.36 3.11 -23.49
CA PHE A 242 -76.37 2.19 -24.00
C PHE A 242 -76.59 1.01 -23.03
N PRO A 243 -77.76 0.91 -22.38
CA PRO A 243 -78.09 -0.28 -21.59
C PRO A 243 -78.45 -1.45 -22.50
N ASN A 244 -77.81 -2.60 -22.31
CA ASN A 244 -78.23 -3.80 -23.03
C ASN A 244 -79.61 -4.30 -22.53
N THR A 245 -80.28 -5.07 -23.37
CA THR A 245 -81.61 -5.65 -23.15
C THR A 245 -81.61 -7.16 -23.30
N SER A 246 -80.51 -7.72 -23.80
CA SER A 246 -80.18 -9.14 -23.79
C SER A 246 -78.67 -9.30 -23.61
N ASN A 247 -78.23 -10.51 -23.28
CA ASN A 247 -76.83 -10.84 -23.15
C ASN A 247 -76.58 -12.23 -23.79
N PRO A 248 -75.85 -12.33 -24.93
CA PRO A 248 -75.29 -11.23 -25.71
C PRO A 248 -76.35 -10.36 -26.42
N GLN A 249 -75.99 -9.15 -26.82
CA GLN A 249 -76.80 -8.29 -27.68
C GLN A 249 -76.00 -7.74 -28.87
N THR A 250 -76.44 -8.04 -30.09
CA THR A 250 -75.83 -7.51 -31.31
C THR A 250 -76.19 -6.04 -31.55
N ILE A 251 -75.20 -5.24 -31.92
CA ILE A 251 -75.34 -3.85 -32.37
C ILE A 251 -74.91 -3.76 -33.83
N TRP A 252 -75.75 -3.12 -34.65
CA TRP A 252 -75.50 -2.87 -36.06
C TRP A 252 -74.94 -1.46 -36.26
N VAL A 253 -73.85 -1.35 -37.02
CA VAL A 253 -73.22 -0.06 -37.35
C VAL A 253 -73.52 0.30 -38.80
N ARG A 254 -73.82 1.57 -39.04
CA ARG A 254 -74.04 2.14 -40.38
C ARG A 254 -73.09 3.31 -40.57
N LEU A 255 -72.21 3.20 -41.56
CA LEU A 255 -71.27 4.23 -41.97
C LEU A 255 -71.68 4.77 -43.35
N VAL A 256 -71.80 6.08 -43.49
CA VAL A 256 -72.22 6.76 -44.72
C VAL A 256 -71.16 7.75 -45.15
N ASP A 257 -70.75 7.75 -46.42
CA ASP A 257 -69.88 8.78 -46.98
C ASP A 257 -70.65 10.10 -47.19
N ASN A 258 -70.11 11.20 -46.66
CA ASN A 258 -70.74 12.53 -46.68
C ASN A 258 -70.86 13.15 -48.08
N THR A 259 -70.11 12.64 -49.06
CA THR A 259 -70.02 13.18 -50.41
C THR A 259 -70.79 12.33 -51.42
N THR A 260 -70.67 11.00 -51.34
CA THR A 260 -71.25 10.06 -52.32
C THR A 260 -72.55 9.41 -51.85
N GLU A 261 -72.91 9.57 -50.58
CA GLU A 261 -74.05 8.90 -49.91
C GLU A 261 -73.97 7.36 -49.88
N CYS A 262 -72.86 6.77 -50.35
CA CYS A 262 -72.63 5.33 -50.30
C CYS A 262 -72.50 4.83 -48.85
N ILE A 263 -73.08 3.66 -48.57
CA ILE A 263 -73.19 3.12 -47.20
C ILE A 263 -72.48 1.78 -47.04
N LYS A 264 -72.00 1.50 -45.82
CA LYS A 264 -71.55 0.19 -45.38
C LYS A 264 -72.16 -0.16 -44.02
N ILE A 265 -72.45 -1.44 -43.81
CA ILE A 265 -73.05 -1.96 -42.58
C ILE A 265 -72.14 -3.05 -42.00
N GLY A 266 -71.96 -3.02 -40.69
CA GLY A 266 -71.26 -4.04 -39.90
C GLY A 266 -71.98 -4.32 -38.58
N SER A 267 -71.43 -5.18 -37.73
CA SER A 267 -72.01 -5.49 -36.41
C SER A 267 -70.98 -6.05 -35.42
N PHE A 268 -71.23 -5.88 -34.12
CA PHE A 268 -70.50 -6.50 -33.01
C PHE A 268 -71.46 -6.88 -31.87
N ASP A 269 -71.09 -7.79 -30.96
CA ASP A 269 -71.92 -8.14 -29.81
C ASP A 269 -71.49 -7.41 -28.52
N LEU A 270 -72.49 -7.11 -27.68
CA LEU A 270 -72.32 -6.69 -26.29
C LEU A 270 -72.43 -7.93 -25.40
N ARG A 271 -71.47 -8.14 -24.49
CA ARG A 271 -71.47 -9.24 -23.52
C ARG A 271 -71.30 -8.74 -22.10
N VAL A 272 -72.08 -9.31 -21.20
CA VAL A 272 -71.96 -9.10 -19.75
C VAL A 272 -71.51 -10.43 -19.14
N GLU A 273 -70.34 -10.48 -18.51
CA GLU A 273 -69.75 -11.71 -17.95
C GLU A 273 -69.55 -11.56 -16.44
N ILE A 274 -69.86 -12.60 -15.66
CA ILE A 274 -69.67 -12.52 -14.20
C ILE A 274 -68.18 -12.56 -13.84
N GLY A 275 -67.76 -11.67 -12.94
CA GLY A 275 -66.39 -11.62 -12.43
C GLY A 275 -66.06 -12.76 -11.46
N PRO A 276 -64.75 -13.00 -11.20
CA PRO A 276 -64.32 -13.92 -10.16
C PRO A 276 -64.73 -13.39 -8.77
N VAL A 277 -64.99 -14.30 -7.83
CA VAL A 277 -65.27 -13.93 -6.43
C VAL A 277 -63.95 -13.77 -5.70
N ALA A 278 -63.62 -12.56 -5.25
CA ALA A 278 -62.47 -12.33 -4.36
C ALA A 278 -62.85 -12.40 -2.88
N ILE A 279 -61.98 -12.97 -2.05
CA ILE A 279 -62.12 -13.05 -0.59
C ILE A 279 -61.12 -12.09 0.06
N GLN A 280 -61.60 -11.23 0.96
CA GLN A 280 -60.74 -10.31 1.72
C GLN A 280 -59.79 -11.11 2.63
N PRO A 281 -58.45 -11.07 2.41
CA PRO A 281 -57.49 -11.80 3.22
C PRO A 281 -57.27 -11.14 4.59
N GLU A 282 -56.84 -11.92 5.56
CA GLU A 282 -56.30 -11.44 6.83
C GLU A 282 -54.95 -10.74 6.62
N PRO A 283 -54.60 -9.73 7.44
CA PRO A 283 -53.34 -9.00 7.31
C PRO A 283 -52.10 -9.90 7.30
N LEU A 284 -51.16 -9.65 6.39
CA LEU A 284 -49.86 -10.32 6.37
C LEU A 284 -48.92 -9.58 7.33
N THR A 285 -48.54 -10.24 8.42
CA THR A 285 -47.68 -9.68 9.47
C THR A 285 -46.32 -10.35 9.43
N GLN A 286 -45.24 -9.57 9.44
CA GLN A 286 -43.87 -10.07 9.60
C GLN A 286 -43.16 -9.28 10.71
N CYS A 287 -42.11 -9.87 11.26
CA CYS A 287 -41.18 -9.16 12.12
C CYS A 287 -40.31 -8.21 11.31
N ASP A 288 -39.72 -7.22 11.98
CA ASP A 288 -38.73 -6.33 11.37
C ASP A 288 -37.47 -7.10 10.98
N ASP A 289 -36.65 -6.52 10.09
CA ASP A 289 -35.44 -7.17 9.58
C ASP A 289 -34.44 -7.41 10.74
N LEU A 290 -34.08 -8.68 10.96
CA LEU A 290 -33.23 -9.09 12.08
C LEU A 290 -31.85 -8.41 12.02
N GLY A 291 -31.38 -7.85 13.14
CA GLY A 291 -30.09 -7.18 13.24
C GLY A 291 -30.03 -5.83 12.50
N GLN A 292 -31.17 -5.24 12.16
CA GLN A 292 -31.30 -3.86 11.68
C GLN A 292 -32.10 -3.02 12.69
N ASP A 293 -32.01 -1.70 12.56
CA ASP A 293 -32.87 -0.79 13.33
C ASP A 293 -34.35 -1.12 13.04
N ASN A 294 -35.20 -1.06 14.07
CA ASN A 294 -36.66 -1.18 13.94
C ASN A 294 -37.24 0.00 13.13
N ASP A 295 -37.07 0.00 11.81
CA ASP A 295 -37.53 1.04 10.89
C ASP A 295 -38.94 0.78 10.35
N GLY A 296 -39.50 -0.39 10.67
CA GLY A 296 -40.82 -0.83 10.24
C GLY A 296 -40.88 -1.23 8.77
N ILE A 297 -39.75 -1.57 8.15
CA ILE A 297 -39.63 -2.00 6.77
C ILE A 297 -39.25 -3.49 6.73
N ALA A 298 -39.96 -4.28 5.92
CA ALA A 298 -39.65 -5.69 5.71
C ALA A 298 -40.00 -6.11 4.28
N LEU A 299 -39.51 -7.28 3.87
CA LEU A 299 -39.83 -7.89 2.58
C LEU A 299 -41.02 -8.84 2.72
N PHE A 300 -42.04 -8.63 1.89
CA PHE A 300 -43.26 -9.42 1.86
C PHE A 300 -43.35 -10.29 0.60
N ASP A 301 -43.53 -11.60 0.80
CA ASP A 301 -44.01 -12.49 -0.26
C ASP A 301 -45.54 -12.44 -0.28
N LEU A 302 -46.07 -11.59 -1.16
CA LEU A 302 -47.51 -11.37 -1.30
C LEU A 302 -48.21 -12.63 -1.84
N THR A 303 -47.52 -13.48 -2.61
CA THR A 303 -48.11 -14.68 -3.23
C THR A 303 -48.59 -15.70 -2.22
N THR A 304 -48.07 -15.66 -0.99
CA THR A 304 -48.54 -16.49 0.14
C THR A 304 -50.03 -16.31 0.43
N LYS A 305 -50.62 -15.20 0.00
CA LYS A 305 -52.05 -14.88 0.17
C LYS A 305 -52.91 -15.22 -1.04
N ASN A 306 -52.34 -15.68 -2.16
CA ASN A 306 -53.10 -15.99 -3.39
C ASN A 306 -54.22 -17.01 -3.17
N ASP A 307 -53.93 -18.11 -2.47
CA ASP A 307 -54.92 -19.15 -2.19
C ASP A 307 -56.05 -18.65 -1.27
N GLU A 308 -55.73 -17.77 -0.32
CA GLU A 308 -56.70 -17.14 0.58
C GLU A 308 -57.62 -16.18 -0.18
N ILE A 309 -57.04 -15.34 -1.04
CA ILE A 309 -57.76 -14.34 -1.86
C ILE A 309 -58.69 -15.00 -2.88
N THR A 310 -58.26 -16.08 -3.53
CA THR A 310 -59.04 -16.78 -4.57
C THR A 310 -59.96 -17.88 -4.03
N GLY A 311 -59.83 -18.22 -2.74
CA GLY A 311 -60.43 -19.44 -2.19
C GLY A 311 -59.93 -20.74 -2.84
N GLY A 312 -58.77 -20.70 -3.52
CA GLY A 312 -58.16 -21.83 -4.22
C GLY A 312 -58.82 -22.22 -5.55
N VAL A 313 -59.58 -21.31 -6.18
CA VAL A 313 -60.26 -21.56 -7.46
C VAL A 313 -59.24 -21.56 -8.61
N SER A 314 -59.24 -22.61 -9.43
CA SER A 314 -58.35 -22.72 -10.60
C SER A 314 -58.90 -21.91 -11.79
N GLY A 315 -58.02 -21.23 -12.54
CA GLY A 315 -58.40 -20.34 -13.66
C GLY A 315 -58.57 -18.87 -13.26
N VAL A 316 -58.21 -18.52 -12.02
CA VAL A 316 -58.19 -17.15 -11.51
C VAL A 316 -56.75 -16.78 -11.17
N VAL A 317 -56.33 -15.57 -11.53
CA VAL A 317 -55.00 -15.02 -11.22
C VAL A 317 -55.13 -13.81 -10.30
N VAL A 318 -54.11 -13.60 -9.45
CA VAL A 318 -54.04 -12.50 -8.49
C VAL A 318 -52.84 -11.64 -8.84
N SER A 319 -53.09 -10.34 -8.97
CA SER A 319 -52.08 -9.30 -9.19
C SER A 319 -52.18 -8.24 -8.10
N TYR A 320 -51.07 -7.57 -7.77
CA TYR A 320 -50.96 -6.63 -6.64
C TYR A 320 -50.52 -5.24 -7.10
N TYR A 321 -51.00 -4.18 -6.46
CA TYR A 321 -50.75 -2.79 -6.85
C TYR A 321 -50.67 -1.87 -5.62
N GLU A 322 -49.91 -0.77 -5.73
CA GLU A 322 -49.80 0.22 -4.66
C GLU A 322 -51.04 1.13 -4.55
N THR A 323 -51.80 1.28 -5.65
CA THR A 323 -52.97 2.16 -5.70
C THR A 323 -54.20 1.47 -6.28
N GLU A 324 -55.38 1.97 -5.90
CA GLU A 324 -56.67 1.48 -6.41
C GLU A 324 -56.81 1.72 -7.92
N VAL A 325 -56.29 2.84 -8.42
CA VAL A 325 -56.35 3.21 -9.85
C VAL A 325 -55.49 2.26 -10.67
N ASP A 326 -54.28 1.97 -10.21
CA ASP A 326 -53.37 1.02 -10.86
C ASP A 326 -53.98 -0.39 -10.95
N ALA A 327 -54.68 -0.84 -9.90
CA ALA A 327 -55.40 -2.11 -9.90
C ALA A 327 -56.60 -2.14 -10.86
N GLN A 328 -57.28 -1.00 -11.06
CA GLN A 328 -58.40 -0.88 -12.00
C GLN A 328 -57.93 -0.83 -13.46
N ASP A 329 -56.87 -0.07 -13.75
CA ASP A 329 -56.34 0.15 -15.10
C ASP A 329 -55.35 -0.95 -15.53
N ASP A 330 -55.02 -1.88 -14.64
CA ASP A 330 -54.00 -2.92 -14.82
C ASP A 330 -52.62 -2.34 -15.22
N THR A 331 -52.21 -1.29 -14.51
CA THR A 331 -50.94 -0.58 -14.74
C THR A 331 -50.07 -0.61 -13.49
N ASN A 332 -48.73 -0.60 -13.65
CA ASN A 332 -47.79 -0.60 -12.53
C ASN A 332 -47.98 -1.80 -11.56
N GLU A 333 -48.27 -2.98 -12.10
CA GLU A 333 -48.33 -4.23 -11.33
C GLU A 333 -47.04 -4.41 -10.51
N ILE A 334 -47.21 -4.70 -9.21
CA ILE A 334 -46.14 -5.11 -8.32
C ILE A 334 -45.72 -6.50 -8.75
N ASP A 335 -44.46 -6.67 -9.14
CA ASP A 335 -43.87 -7.99 -9.38
C ASP A 335 -43.95 -8.82 -8.09
N PRO A 336 -44.81 -9.86 -8.04
CA PRO A 336 -45.10 -10.54 -6.80
C PRO A 336 -44.03 -11.58 -6.42
N ASP A 337 -42.94 -11.75 -7.18
CA ASP A 337 -41.87 -12.70 -6.87
C ASP A 337 -41.06 -12.28 -5.61
N THR A 338 -41.55 -12.72 -4.45
CA THR A 338 -40.90 -12.94 -3.14
C THR A 338 -40.32 -11.78 -2.32
N ALA A 339 -40.34 -10.53 -2.77
CA ALA A 339 -39.65 -9.46 -2.02
C ALA A 339 -40.25 -8.05 -2.19
N TYR A 340 -41.56 -7.88 -2.00
CA TYR A 340 -42.14 -6.55 -1.97
C TYR A 340 -41.78 -5.82 -0.67
N GLN A 341 -41.08 -4.69 -0.77
CA GLN A 341 -40.73 -3.86 0.38
C GLN A 341 -41.83 -2.83 0.65
N ASN A 342 -42.29 -2.73 1.90
CA ASN A 342 -43.29 -1.74 2.26
C ASN A 342 -42.71 -0.32 2.32
N THR A 343 -43.52 0.68 1.97
CA THR A 343 -43.19 2.11 2.03
C THR A 343 -43.78 2.81 3.26
N SER A 344 -44.65 2.12 4.00
CA SER A 344 -45.24 2.58 5.26
C SER A 344 -45.64 1.38 6.12
N ASN A 345 -45.78 1.58 7.43
CA ASN A 345 -46.19 0.51 8.34
C ASN A 345 -47.36 0.98 9.24
N PRO A 346 -48.58 0.38 9.15
CA PRO A 346 -49.00 -0.61 8.15
C PRO A 346 -49.19 0.00 6.74
N GLN A 347 -49.13 -0.82 5.69
CA GLN A 347 -49.43 -0.46 4.30
C GLN A 347 -50.59 -1.28 3.75
N VAL A 348 -51.41 -0.66 2.90
CA VAL A 348 -52.45 -1.34 2.13
C VAL A 348 -51.94 -1.57 0.72
N ILE A 349 -52.08 -2.79 0.23
CA ILE A 349 -51.80 -3.22 -1.14
C ILE A 349 -53.13 -3.58 -1.80
N TYR A 350 -53.40 -3.00 -2.97
CA TYR A 350 -54.61 -3.26 -3.73
C TYR A 350 -54.44 -4.55 -4.54
N VAL A 351 -55.53 -5.30 -4.68
CA VAL A 351 -55.51 -6.63 -5.30
C VAL A 351 -56.43 -6.60 -6.52
N ARG A 352 -55.97 -7.15 -7.64
CA ARG A 352 -56.79 -7.44 -8.81
C ARG A 352 -56.88 -8.94 -8.99
N VAL A 353 -58.10 -9.46 -8.99
CA VAL A 353 -58.38 -10.89 -9.17
C VAL A 353 -59.01 -11.06 -10.54
N MET A 354 -58.38 -11.76 -11.48
CA MET A 354 -58.86 -11.87 -12.87
C MET A 354 -59.16 -13.33 -13.24
N ASP A 355 -60.32 -13.60 -13.84
CA ASP A 355 -60.62 -14.89 -14.47
C ASP A 355 -60.02 -14.92 -15.87
N VAL A 356 -59.14 -15.89 -16.12
CA VAL A 356 -58.39 -15.99 -17.38
C VAL A 356 -59.25 -16.38 -18.58
N ASN A 357 -60.48 -16.86 -18.36
CA ASN A 357 -61.39 -17.29 -19.43
C ASN A 357 -62.34 -16.18 -19.87
N THR A 358 -62.80 -15.34 -18.96
CA THR A 358 -63.76 -14.24 -19.24
C THR A 358 -63.08 -12.88 -19.34
N SER A 359 -61.81 -12.78 -18.92
CA SER A 359 -61.08 -11.52 -18.71
C SER A 359 -61.70 -10.58 -17.68
N CYS A 360 -62.73 -11.04 -16.96
CA CYS A 360 -63.34 -10.26 -15.91
C CYS A 360 -62.51 -10.27 -14.64
N PHE A 361 -62.55 -9.15 -13.93
CA PHE A 361 -61.73 -8.93 -12.76
C PHE A 361 -62.52 -8.30 -11.61
N ASP A 362 -62.02 -8.50 -10.39
CA ASP A 362 -62.53 -7.95 -9.14
C ASP A 362 -61.38 -7.23 -8.41
N THR A 363 -61.58 -5.95 -8.08
CA THR A 363 -60.65 -5.10 -7.31
C THR A 363 -61.22 -4.66 -5.96
N SER A 364 -62.26 -5.32 -5.48
CA SER A 364 -62.99 -4.92 -4.26
C SER A 364 -62.29 -5.29 -2.95
N VAL A 365 -61.24 -6.10 -3.01
CA VAL A 365 -60.45 -6.56 -1.86
C VAL A 365 -59.05 -5.96 -1.84
N TYR A 366 -58.40 -5.95 -0.68
CA TYR A 366 -57.04 -5.43 -0.49
C TYR A 366 -56.26 -6.31 0.47
N LEU A 367 -54.93 -6.22 0.48
CA LEU A 367 -54.06 -6.88 1.46
C LEU A 367 -53.40 -5.83 2.35
N THR A 368 -53.61 -5.92 3.66
CA THR A 368 -52.85 -5.09 4.62
C THR A 368 -51.57 -5.82 4.99
N ILE A 369 -50.42 -5.20 4.75
CA ILE A 369 -49.11 -5.65 5.23
C ILE A 369 -48.69 -4.80 6.43
N ARG A 370 -48.08 -5.42 7.44
CA ARG A 370 -47.57 -4.71 8.63
C ARG A 370 -46.33 -5.40 9.20
N VAL A 371 -45.44 -4.60 9.74
CA VAL A 371 -44.18 -5.02 10.39
C VAL A 371 -44.32 -4.87 11.91
N THR A 372 -43.96 -5.90 12.66
CA THR A 372 -43.89 -5.89 14.12
C THR A 372 -42.44 -5.67 14.53
N ALA A 373 -42.18 -4.69 15.39
CA ALA A 373 -40.83 -4.42 15.88
C ALA A 373 -40.22 -5.63 16.60
N ASN A 374 -38.95 -5.91 16.35
CA ASN A 374 -38.14 -6.83 17.13
C ASN A 374 -37.87 -6.25 18.53
N PRO A 375 -37.53 -7.08 19.54
CA PRO A 375 -36.85 -6.59 20.74
C PRO A 375 -35.68 -5.66 20.40
N ASP A 376 -35.42 -4.67 21.25
CA ASP A 376 -34.31 -3.71 21.09
C ASP A 376 -33.34 -3.83 22.29
N PRO A 377 -32.63 -4.96 22.43
CA PRO A 377 -31.70 -5.19 23.53
C PRO A 377 -30.47 -4.27 23.47
N GLU A 378 -29.99 -3.84 24.64
CA GLU A 378 -28.71 -3.12 24.73
C GLU A 378 -27.54 -4.08 24.48
N ASP A 379 -26.55 -3.64 23.69
CA ASP A 379 -25.31 -4.38 23.50
C ASP A 379 -24.61 -4.61 24.86
N PRO A 380 -24.36 -5.87 25.26
CA PRO A 380 -23.73 -6.16 26.53
C PRO A 380 -22.23 -5.86 26.51
N ASP A 381 -21.69 -5.37 27.63
CA ASP A 381 -20.24 -5.32 27.78
C ASP A 381 -19.66 -6.75 27.84
N PRO A 382 -18.42 -6.96 27.34
CA PRO A 382 -17.73 -8.24 27.48
C PRO A 382 -17.64 -8.72 28.94
N ILE A 383 -17.61 -10.03 29.14
CA ILE A 383 -17.25 -10.63 30.43
C ILE A 383 -15.78 -11.02 30.34
N VAL A 384 -14.97 -10.45 31.24
CA VAL A 384 -13.52 -10.63 31.27
C VAL A 384 -13.14 -11.33 32.57
N LEU A 385 -12.39 -12.43 32.46
CA LEU A 385 -11.85 -13.21 33.59
C LEU A 385 -10.37 -13.49 33.38
N CYS A 386 -9.63 -13.74 34.46
CA CYS A 386 -8.23 -14.18 34.38
C CYS A 386 -8.14 -15.70 34.25
N ASP A 387 -7.14 -16.19 33.51
CA ASP A 387 -6.81 -17.61 33.31
C ASP A 387 -6.20 -18.25 34.58
N ILE A 388 -7.02 -18.48 35.60
CA ILE A 388 -6.65 -19.01 36.92
C ILE A 388 -6.83 -20.53 37.03
N ASN A 389 -7.77 -21.12 36.29
CA ASN A 389 -8.09 -22.53 36.29
C ASN A 389 -7.33 -23.23 35.18
N ASN A 390 -6.19 -23.84 35.55
CA ASN A 390 -5.22 -24.41 34.61
C ASN A 390 -4.54 -23.36 33.69
N PRO A 391 -3.78 -22.41 34.29
CA PRO A 391 -3.22 -21.27 33.59
C PRO A 391 -2.52 -21.59 32.27
N GLY A 392 -2.87 -20.85 31.22
CA GLY A 392 -2.31 -20.95 29.87
C GLY A 392 -3.14 -21.79 28.91
N ASP A 393 -4.29 -22.32 29.33
CA ASP A 393 -5.23 -23.00 28.43
C ASP A 393 -6.30 -22.06 27.85
N GLY A 394 -6.44 -20.85 28.41
CA GLY A 394 -7.41 -19.85 27.96
C GLY A 394 -8.86 -20.24 28.21
N ILE A 395 -9.13 -21.14 29.16
CA ILE A 395 -10.48 -21.65 29.45
C ILE A 395 -10.87 -21.27 30.89
N GLU A 396 -12.00 -20.58 31.01
CA GLU A 396 -12.63 -20.24 32.29
C GLU A 396 -14.15 -20.48 32.31
N GLU A 397 -14.68 -20.54 33.53
CA GLU A 397 -16.11 -20.66 33.80
C GLU A 397 -16.75 -19.27 33.95
N PHE A 398 -17.63 -18.93 33.02
CA PHE A 398 -18.35 -17.66 32.94
C PHE A 398 -19.80 -17.79 33.44
N ASP A 399 -20.28 -16.80 34.19
CA ASP A 399 -21.71 -16.55 34.41
C ASP A 399 -22.23 -15.59 33.35
N LEU A 400 -22.78 -16.12 32.26
CA LEU A 400 -23.33 -15.37 31.13
C LEU A 400 -24.50 -14.48 31.56
N THR A 401 -25.16 -14.80 32.68
CA THR A 401 -26.33 -14.06 33.15
C THR A 401 -26.00 -12.75 33.85
N ILE A 402 -24.71 -12.48 34.13
CA ILE A 402 -24.28 -11.22 34.74
C ILE A 402 -24.63 -9.99 33.88
N ARG A 403 -24.72 -10.18 32.55
CA ARG A 403 -25.11 -9.14 31.59
C ARG A 403 -26.60 -9.08 31.31
N ALA A 404 -27.42 -9.98 31.88
CA ALA A 404 -28.84 -10.07 31.58
C ALA A 404 -29.60 -8.74 31.82
N ASN A 405 -29.31 -8.03 32.92
CA ASN A 405 -29.98 -6.75 33.20
C ASN A 405 -29.58 -5.63 32.25
N GLN A 406 -28.36 -5.67 31.70
CA GLN A 406 -27.90 -4.72 30.68
C GLN A 406 -28.64 -5.02 29.38
N ILE A 407 -28.57 -6.26 28.90
CA ILE A 407 -29.21 -6.72 27.66
C ILE A 407 -30.71 -6.39 27.62
N LEU A 408 -31.40 -6.51 28.77
CA LEU A 408 -32.84 -6.26 28.84
C LEU A 408 -33.21 -4.77 28.85
N ASP A 409 -32.31 -3.83 29.18
CA ASP A 409 -32.59 -2.38 29.34
C ASP A 409 -33.93 -2.05 30.06
N GLY A 410 -34.28 -2.85 31.08
CA GLY A 410 -35.52 -2.68 31.85
C GLY A 410 -36.80 -3.26 31.23
N GLU A 411 -36.70 -3.89 30.05
CA GLU A 411 -37.76 -4.64 29.40
C GLU A 411 -37.92 -6.06 29.98
N SER A 412 -38.99 -6.75 29.55
CA SER A 412 -39.39 -8.06 30.10
C SER A 412 -39.28 -9.22 29.10
N TRP A 413 -38.26 -9.20 28.26
CA TRP A 413 -37.97 -10.25 27.29
C TRP A 413 -37.33 -11.48 27.95
N GLU A 414 -37.43 -12.62 27.27
CA GLU A 414 -36.77 -13.87 27.67
C GLU A 414 -35.40 -13.98 26.97
N LEU A 415 -34.35 -14.33 27.73
CA LEU A 415 -32.98 -14.48 27.22
C LEU A 415 -32.59 -15.96 27.09
N THR A 416 -32.07 -16.34 25.93
CA THR A 416 -31.49 -17.67 25.68
C THR A 416 -30.11 -17.53 25.01
N TYR A 417 -29.17 -18.41 25.37
CA TYR A 417 -27.76 -18.26 25.01
C TYR A 417 -27.30 -19.40 24.10
N PHE A 418 -26.50 -19.11 23.07
CA PHE A 418 -26.08 -20.06 22.04
C PHE A 418 -24.61 -19.88 21.67
N GLU A 419 -23.96 -20.97 21.26
CA GLU A 419 -22.57 -20.93 20.79
C GLU A 419 -22.43 -20.50 19.32
N SER A 420 -23.53 -20.49 18.55
CA SER A 420 -23.54 -20.08 17.15
C SER A 420 -24.74 -19.21 16.80
N TYR A 421 -24.54 -18.32 15.82
CA TYR A 421 -25.60 -17.46 15.31
C TYR A 421 -26.74 -18.27 14.68
N ASP A 422 -26.41 -19.31 13.89
CA ASP A 422 -27.42 -20.20 13.27
C ASP A 422 -28.29 -20.88 14.31
N ASP A 423 -27.71 -21.35 15.41
CA ASP A 423 -28.45 -21.96 16.52
C ASP A 423 -29.37 -20.96 17.22
N ALA A 424 -28.92 -19.72 17.40
CA ALA A 424 -29.74 -18.63 17.93
C ALA A 424 -30.91 -18.29 16.98
N LEU A 425 -30.69 -18.26 15.66
CA LEU A 425 -31.74 -18.06 14.65
C LEU A 425 -32.81 -19.14 14.73
N THR A 426 -32.40 -20.41 14.72
CA THR A 426 -33.34 -21.55 14.72
C THR A 426 -33.82 -21.98 16.10
N ALA A 427 -33.37 -21.30 17.16
CA ALA A 427 -33.64 -21.64 18.56
C ALA A 427 -33.21 -23.08 18.93
N THR A 428 -32.14 -23.59 18.32
CA THR A 428 -31.63 -24.95 18.53
C THR A 428 -30.36 -24.94 19.37
N GLY A 429 -30.12 -25.97 20.19
CA GLY A 429 -28.81 -26.09 20.87
C GLY A 429 -28.53 -25.07 21.97
N ALA A 430 -29.55 -24.52 22.65
CA ALA A 430 -29.38 -23.57 23.74
C ALA A 430 -28.45 -24.09 24.86
N ILE A 431 -27.60 -23.20 25.38
CA ILE A 431 -26.69 -23.46 26.50
C ILE A 431 -27.51 -23.78 27.75
N ALA A 432 -27.35 -24.98 28.28
CA ALA A 432 -28.19 -25.50 29.38
C ALA A 432 -27.90 -24.85 30.74
N THR A 433 -26.67 -24.38 30.97
CA THR A 433 -26.20 -23.81 32.24
C THR A 433 -25.47 -22.49 32.02
N PRO A 434 -26.20 -21.41 31.69
CA PRO A 434 -25.58 -20.11 31.40
C PRO A 434 -24.88 -19.47 32.60
N THR A 435 -25.17 -19.91 33.84
CA THR A 435 -24.50 -19.40 35.05
C THR A 435 -23.11 -20.00 35.31
N ALA A 436 -22.71 -21.00 34.54
CA ALA A 436 -21.46 -21.75 34.71
C ALA A 436 -21.02 -22.35 33.37
N TYR A 437 -20.78 -21.48 32.39
CA TYR A 437 -20.39 -21.85 31.04
C TYR A 437 -18.88 -21.82 30.88
N ALA A 438 -18.27 -22.95 30.48
CA ALA A 438 -16.86 -22.99 30.16
C ALA A 438 -16.64 -22.63 28.69
N ASN A 439 -15.84 -21.61 28.40
CA ASN A 439 -15.50 -21.26 27.03
C ASN A 439 -14.64 -22.37 26.38
N ASN A 440 -14.69 -22.45 25.05
CA ASN A 440 -13.93 -23.43 24.26
C ASN A 440 -12.86 -22.78 23.38
N THR A 441 -12.91 -21.46 23.26
CA THR A 441 -12.01 -20.60 22.48
C THR A 441 -11.83 -19.28 23.22
N ASN A 442 -10.75 -18.55 22.96
CA ASN A 442 -10.46 -17.29 23.62
C ASN A 442 -9.94 -16.26 22.58
N PRO A 443 -10.64 -15.14 22.33
CA PRO A 443 -11.98 -14.81 22.84
C PRO A 443 -13.08 -15.71 22.23
N GLN A 444 -14.23 -15.82 22.90
CA GLN A 444 -15.41 -16.53 22.39
C GLN A 444 -16.64 -15.62 22.39
N ILE A 445 -17.41 -15.65 21.29
CA ILE A 445 -18.69 -14.95 21.19
C ILE A 445 -19.83 -15.91 21.54
N ILE A 446 -20.72 -15.48 22.42
CA ILE A 446 -21.99 -16.12 22.73
C ILE A 446 -23.12 -15.29 22.13
N TYR A 447 -24.03 -15.93 21.41
CA TYR A 447 -25.18 -15.26 20.82
C TYR A 447 -26.35 -15.33 21.78
N VAL A 448 -26.86 -14.18 22.21
CA VAL A 448 -27.97 -14.06 23.15
C VAL A 448 -29.22 -13.71 22.36
N ARG A 449 -30.12 -14.68 22.21
CA ARG A 449 -31.45 -14.46 21.61
C ARG A 449 -32.39 -13.89 22.66
N THR A 450 -32.89 -12.70 22.39
CA THR A 450 -33.93 -12.01 23.16
C THR A 450 -35.27 -12.22 22.47
N THR A 451 -36.29 -12.72 23.16
CA THR A 451 -37.59 -13.03 22.54
C THR A 451 -38.73 -12.40 23.34
N ILE A 452 -39.71 -11.80 22.66
CA ILE A 452 -40.86 -11.14 23.31
C ILE A 452 -41.74 -12.16 24.05
N ASP A 453 -42.09 -13.26 23.39
CA ASP A 453 -42.84 -14.37 23.98
C ASP A 453 -42.25 -15.71 23.53
N ALA A 454 -41.46 -16.34 24.41
CA ALA A 454 -40.83 -17.63 24.12
C ALA A 454 -41.83 -18.80 23.97
N ALA A 455 -43.11 -18.61 24.31
CA ALA A 455 -44.14 -19.63 24.10
C ALA A 455 -44.72 -19.60 22.68
N ASP A 456 -44.50 -18.52 21.92
CA ASP A 456 -44.94 -18.34 20.55
C ASP A 456 -43.76 -18.51 19.59
N PRO A 457 -43.71 -19.58 18.77
CA PRO A 457 -42.61 -19.80 17.82
C PRO A 457 -42.53 -18.73 16.73
N ASP A 458 -43.61 -17.95 16.50
CA ASP A 458 -43.67 -16.86 15.53
C ASP A 458 -43.38 -15.49 16.18
N SER A 459 -42.99 -15.46 17.46
CA SER A 459 -42.65 -14.23 18.18
C SER A 459 -41.37 -13.59 17.64
N CYS A 460 -41.40 -12.26 17.47
CA CYS A 460 -40.22 -11.51 17.07
C CYS A 460 -39.12 -11.61 18.13
N PHE A 461 -37.88 -11.69 17.65
CA PHE A 461 -36.69 -11.86 18.47
C PHE A 461 -35.57 -11.01 17.89
N GLU A 462 -34.58 -10.70 18.73
CA GLU A 462 -33.33 -10.05 18.31
C GLU A 462 -32.14 -10.81 18.91
N ILE A 463 -30.98 -10.75 18.27
CA ILE A 463 -29.77 -11.43 18.71
C ILE A 463 -28.67 -10.40 18.99
N VAL A 464 -28.14 -10.42 20.21
CA VAL A 464 -26.93 -9.65 20.57
C VAL A 464 -25.75 -10.57 20.80
N GLU A 465 -24.55 -10.03 20.61
CA GLU A 465 -23.29 -10.75 20.83
C GLU A 465 -22.74 -10.43 22.22
N LEU A 466 -22.45 -11.48 23.00
CA LEU A 466 -21.79 -11.41 24.30
C LEU A 466 -20.39 -12.00 24.19
N GLU A 467 -19.36 -11.16 24.27
CA GLU A 467 -17.97 -11.58 24.19
C GLU A 467 -17.44 -12.07 25.54
N LEU A 468 -16.76 -13.21 25.52
CA LEU A 468 -16.04 -13.80 26.65
C LEU A 468 -14.53 -13.70 26.39
N ILE A 469 -13.82 -13.08 27.34
CA ILE A 469 -12.38 -12.86 27.26
C ILE A 469 -11.71 -13.50 28.48
N VAL A 470 -10.70 -14.33 28.22
CA VAL A 470 -9.83 -14.90 29.25
C VAL A 470 -8.46 -14.23 29.14
N ASP A 471 -8.11 -13.38 30.10
CA ASP A 471 -6.83 -12.69 30.13
C ASP A 471 -5.73 -13.57 30.74
N PRO A 472 -4.54 -13.65 30.10
CA PRO A 472 -3.45 -14.46 30.61
C PRO A 472 -2.89 -13.88 31.92
N LEU A 473 -2.45 -14.77 32.82
CA LEU A 473 -1.71 -14.36 34.01
C LEU A 473 -0.31 -13.83 33.64
N PRO A 474 0.24 -12.88 34.43
CA PRO A 474 1.65 -12.52 34.33
C PRO A 474 2.57 -13.73 34.50
N ASP A 475 3.72 -13.74 33.85
CA ASP A 475 4.71 -14.80 33.99
C ASP A 475 5.34 -14.76 35.37
N GLY A 476 4.96 -15.73 36.21
CA GLY A 476 5.49 -15.93 37.55
C GLY A 476 6.49 -17.08 37.67
N SER A 477 7.08 -17.54 36.57
CA SER A 477 7.88 -18.78 36.53
C SER A 477 9.36 -18.61 36.86
N VAL A 478 9.86 -17.37 36.93
CA VAL A 478 11.27 -17.11 37.23
C VAL A 478 11.61 -17.48 38.68
N VAL A 479 12.80 -18.05 38.88
CA VAL A 479 13.34 -18.29 40.22
C VAL A 479 14.19 -17.09 40.58
N ILE A 480 13.71 -16.30 41.53
CA ILE A 480 14.38 -15.09 42.00
C ILE A 480 15.53 -15.49 42.94
N SER A 481 16.72 -14.94 42.70
CA SER A 481 17.88 -15.12 43.57
C SER A 481 17.71 -14.36 44.90
N ASN A 482 18.22 -14.93 45.99
CA ASN A 482 18.22 -14.28 47.30
C ASN A 482 18.96 -12.93 47.25
N TYR A 483 18.51 -11.96 48.05
CA TYR A 483 19.18 -10.67 48.21
C TYR A 483 20.00 -10.68 49.49
N ILE A 484 21.32 -10.73 49.34
CA ILE A 484 22.26 -10.78 50.46
C ILE A 484 22.96 -9.42 50.60
N ILE A 485 22.94 -8.85 51.80
CA ILE A 485 23.77 -7.70 52.18
C ILE A 485 24.83 -8.18 53.18
N CYS A 486 26.07 -7.69 53.01
CA CYS A 486 27.19 -8.04 53.86
C CYS A 486 27.57 -6.85 54.75
N GLU A 487 27.42 -6.97 56.07
CA GLU A 487 27.73 -5.90 57.03
C GLU A 487 28.77 -6.33 58.07
N ILE A 488 29.46 -5.35 58.69
CA ILE A 488 30.50 -5.61 59.71
C ILE A 488 30.39 -4.58 60.85
N PRO A 489 30.11 -5.01 62.09
CA PRO A 489 29.66 -6.36 62.45
C PRO A 489 28.26 -6.62 61.91
N SER A 490 27.92 -7.88 61.60
CA SER A 490 26.53 -8.30 61.38
C SER A 490 25.75 -8.13 62.68
N ASP A 491 24.64 -7.40 62.63
CA ASP A 491 23.71 -7.25 63.75
C ASP A 491 22.33 -7.87 63.47
N GLY A 492 22.16 -8.47 62.28
CA GLY A 492 20.93 -9.12 61.84
C GLY A 492 19.87 -8.18 61.27
N GLU A 493 20.15 -6.89 61.12
CA GLU A 493 19.28 -5.90 60.50
C GLU A 493 20.03 -5.15 59.38
N ALA A 494 19.44 -5.10 58.18
CA ALA A 494 19.97 -4.33 57.05
C ALA A 494 18.83 -3.64 56.29
N ILE A 495 19.18 -2.61 55.52
CA ILE A 495 18.26 -1.89 54.64
C ILE A 495 18.41 -2.44 53.22
N PHE A 496 17.35 -3.04 52.69
CA PHE A 496 17.29 -3.63 51.35
C PHE A 496 16.51 -2.71 50.40
N ASP A 497 17.08 -2.45 49.23
CA ASP A 497 16.36 -1.84 48.11
C ASP A 497 15.75 -2.95 47.23
N LEU A 498 14.57 -3.41 47.60
CA LEU A 498 13.85 -4.49 46.91
C LEU A 498 13.55 -4.14 45.44
N THR A 499 13.53 -2.85 45.08
CA THR A 499 13.26 -2.43 43.70
C THR A 499 14.38 -2.84 42.73
N THR A 500 15.59 -3.06 43.23
CA THR A 500 16.70 -3.62 42.45
C THR A 500 16.43 -5.03 41.91
N LYS A 501 15.44 -5.73 42.48
CA LYS A 501 15.00 -7.06 42.03
C LYS A 501 13.91 -7.03 40.97
N ILE A 502 13.33 -5.88 40.63
CA ILE A 502 12.20 -5.77 39.69
C ILE A 502 12.54 -6.34 38.31
N ASP A 503 13.71 -6.02 37.76
CA ASP A 503 14.11 -6.52 36.44
C ASP A 503 14.24 -8.05 36.40
N GLU A 504 14.74 -8.65 37.49
CA GLU A 504 14.85 -10.10 37.66
C GLU A 504 13.46 -10.74 37.79
N ILE A 505 12.58 -10.14 38.60
CA ILE A 505 11.20 -10.58 38.84
C ILE A 505 10.37 -10.56 37.56
N LEU A 506 10.47 -9.49 36.77
CA LEU A 506 9.72 -9.35 35.53
C LEU A 506 10.23 -10.28 34.44
N ASN A 507 11.50 -10.73 34.50
CA ASN A 507 12.09 -11.66 33.53
C ASN A 507 11.87 -11.24 32.06
N GLY A 508 11.94 -9.93 31.79
CA GLY A 508 11.70 -9.34 30.48
C GLY A 508 10.25 -8.94 30.16
N GLN A 509 9.30 -9.11 31.08
CA GLN A 509 7.96 -8.50 31.02
C GLN A 509 8.06 -6.96 31.05
N ASP A 510 7.19 -6.28 30.31
CA ASP A 510 7.24 -4.82 30.17
C ASP A 510 6.84 -4.13 31.49
N PRO A 511 7.74 -3.36 32.14
CA PRO A 511 7.45 -2.69 33.41
C PRO A 511 6.41 -1.56 33.31
N SER A 512 6.00 -1.16 32.09
CA SER A 512 4.89 -0.22 31.90
C SER A 512 3.51 -0.88 31.97
N ILE A 513 3.44 -2.20 31.78
CA ILE A 513 2.20 -3.00 31.85
C ILE A 513 2.16 -3.79 33.16
N TYR A 514 3.29 -4.37 33.56
CA TYR A 514 3.39 -5.25 34.73
C TYR A 514 4.02 -4.51 35.91
N GLN A 515 3.24 -4.34 36.97
CA GLN A 515 3.69 -3.77 38.23
C GLN A 515 4.14 -4.87 39.21
N VAL A 516 5.29 -4.66 39.86
CA VAL A 516 5.79 -5.53 40.92
C VAL A 516 5.45 -4.93 42.28
N LEU A 517 4.84 -5.74 43.15
CA LEU A 517 4.50 -5.40 44.53
C LEU A 517 5.12 -6.43 45.48
N PHE A 518 5.59 -5.96 46.63
CA PHE A 518 6.27 -6.80 47.64
C PHE A 518 5.42 -6.92 48.90
N TYR A 519 5.45 -8.09 49.54
CA TYR A 519 4.65 -8.41 50.71
C TYR A 519 5.44 -9.21 51.76
N GLU A 520 5.09 -9.03 53.03
CA GLU A 520 5.69 -9.78 54.15
C GLU A 520 5.07 -11.17 54.36
N SER A 521 3.89 -11.44 53.77
CA SER A 521 3.20 -12.72 53.91
C SER A 521 2.53 -13.17 52.61
N GLN A 522 2.49 -14.49 52.39
CA GLN A 522 1.77 -15.10 51.26
C GLN A 522 0.27 -14.73 51.26
N ALA A 523 -0.35 -14.69 52.45
CA ALA A 523 -1.78 -14.42 52.56
C ALA A 523 -2.14 -12.97 52.15
N ASP A 524 -1.25 -12.02 52.46
CA ASP A 524 -1.37 -10.63 52.03
C ASP A 524 -1.13 -10.49 50.52
N ALA A 525 -0.16 -11.22 49.96
CA ALA A 525 0.10 -11.28 48.53
C ALA A 525 -1.08 -11.86 47.73
N ASP A 526 -1.65 -12.99 48.18
CA ASP A 526 -2.81 -13.65 47.54
C ASP A 526 -4.07 -12.79 47.57
N ALA A 527 -4.22 -11.93 48.58
CA ALA A 527 -5.35 -11.01 48.72
C ALA A 527 -5.06 -9.60 48.19
N MET A 528 -3.84 -9.34 47.72
CA MET A 528 -3.30 -8.00 47.40
C MET A 528 -3.54 -6.95 48.51
N LEU A 529 -3.43 -7.35 49.78
CA LEU A 529 -3.61 -6.47 50.94
C LEU A 529 -2.27 -6.12 51.58
N ASN A 530 -2.13 -4.91 52.12
CA ASN A 530 -0.94 -4.48 52.87
C ASN A 530 0.42 -4.65 52.14
N PRO A 531 0.59 -4.15 50.90
CA PRO A 531 1.90 -4.17 50.24
C PRO A 531 2.93 -3.36 51.05
N ILE A 532 4.20 -3.76 50.98
CA ILE A 532 5.33 -3.02 51.54
C ILE A 532 5.34 -1.62 50.89
N GLN A 533 5.26 -0.57 51.71
CA GLN A 533 5.07 0.81 51.24
C GLN A 533 6.36 1.50 50.78
N GLU A 534 7.51 1.10 51.33
CA GLU A 534 8.83 1.68 51.03
C GLU A 534 9.82 0.57 50.60
N PRO A 535 9.63 -0.05 49.42
CA PRO A 535 10.48 -1.14 48.96
C PRO A 535 11.93 -0.72 48.68
N GLU A 536 12.20 0.57 48.44
CA GLU A 536 13.55 1.09 48.19
C GLU A 536 14.44 1.15 49.43
N ALA A 537 13.85 1.04 50.62
CA ALA A 537 14.54 1.16 51.90
C ALA A 537 13.94 0.23 52.96
N TYR A 538 13.61 -1.00 52.57
CA TYR A 538 12.96 -1.97 53.45
C TYR A 538 13.94 -2.52 54.49
N THR A 539 13.61 -2.39 55.78
CA THR A 539 14.38 -3.02 56.86
C THR A 539 13.79 -4.40 57.19
N ASN A 540 14.63 -5.44 57.18
CA ASN A 540 14.18 -6.79 57.52
C ASN A 540 13.75 -6.88 59.00
N ILE A 541 12.71 -7.67 59.27
CA ILE A 541 12.17 -7.96 60.61
C ILE A 541 12.65 -9.30 61.18
N SER A 542 13.25 -10.14 60.33
CA SER A 542 13.97 -11.35 60.71
C SER A 542 15.16 -11.57 59.77
N ASN A 543 16.14 -12.36 60.19
CA ASN A 543 17.31 -12.68 59.36
C ASN A 543 17.57 -14.20 59.36
N PRO A 544 17.39 -14.91 58.22
CA PRO A 544 16.81 -14.44 56.95
C PRO A 544 15.31 -14.13 57.06
N GLN A 545 14.77 -13.39 56.08
CA GLN A 545 13.34 -13.12 55.92
C GLN A 545 12.89 -13.45 54.49
N VAL A 546 11.71 -14.04 54.32
CA VAL A 546 11.10 -14.27 53.01
C VAL A 546 10.26 -13.06 52.62
N ILE A 547 10.44 -12.57 51.40
CA ILE A 547 9.60 -11.55 50.76
C ILE A 547 8.79 -12.22 49.65
N TYR A 548 7.48 -11.98 49.66
CA TYR A 548 6.55 -12.47 48.65
C TYR A 548 6.31 -11.41 47.59
N VAL A 549 6.11 -11.86 46.36
CA VAL A 549 6.04 -10.98 45.19
C VAL A 549 4.73 -11.19 44.47
N VAL A 550 4.06 -10.09 44.15
CA VAL A 550 2.94 -10.05 43.21
C VAL A 550 3.40 -9.35 41.94
N ILE A 551 3.16 -9.98 40.80
CA ILE A 551 3.20 -9.30 39.50
C ILE A 551 1.74 -9.06 39.11
N HIS A 552 1.38 -7.79 38.91
CA HIS A 552 0.03 -7.34 38.57
C HIS A 552 0.06 -6.70 37.19
N ASN A 553 -0.82 -7.15 36.29
CA ASN A 553 -1.03 -6.53 35.00
C ASN A 553 -1.99 -5.33 35.17
N SER A 554 -1.48 -4.13 34.96
CA SER A 554 -2.24 -2.88 35.13
C SER A 554 -3.29 -2.63 34.03
N GLU A 555 -3.30 -3.42 32.96
CA GLU A 555 -4.32 -3.35 31.90
C GLU A 555 -5.47 -4.34 32.12
N THR A 556 -5.17 -5.56 32.57
CA THR A 556 -6.16 -6.65 32.72
C THR A 556 -6.59 -6.92 34.16
N GLU A 557 -5.94 -6.28 35.13
CA GLU A 557 -6.07 -6.53 36.57
C GLU A 557 -5.68 -7.96 37.02
N CYS A 558 -5.22 -8.82 36.11
CA CYS A 558 -4.74 -10.17 36.44
C CYS A 558 -3.40 -10.12 37.16
N PHE A 559 -3.23 -10.98 38.17
CA PHE A 559 -2.00 -11.03 38.95
C PHE A 559 -1.59 -12.46 39.30
N VAL A 560 -0.31 -12.64 39.60
CA VAL A 560 0.24 -13.88 40.15
C VAL A 560 1.02 -13.57 41.43
N SER A 561 0.82 -14.37 42.47
CA SER A 561 1.40 -14.21 43.82
C SER A 561 2.31 -15.38 44.23
N THR A 562 2.72 -16.23 43.30
CA THR A 562 3.41 -17.50 43.59
C THR A 562 4.91 -17.35 43.85
N GLN A 563 5.48 -16.17 43.60
CA GLN A 563 6.92 -15.93 43.68
C GLN A 563 7.34 -15.39 45.05
N ASN A 564 8.57 -15.73 45.45
CA ASN A 564 9.18 -15.23 46.67
C ASN A 564 10.72 -15.34 46.57
N PHE A 565 11.42 -14.59 47.41
CA PHE A 565 12.88 -14.69 47.61
C PHE A 565 13.23 -14.39 49.07
N GLU A 566 14.42 -14.81 49.50
CA GLU A 566 14.91 -14.46 50.83
C GLU A 566 15.79 -13.21 50.78
N ILE A 567 15.58 -12.32 51.74
CA ILE A 567 16.51 -11.26 52.11
C ILE A 567 17.32 -11.73 53.33
N GLU A 568 18.62 -11.53 53.30
CA GLU A 568 19.53 -12.00 54.34
C GLU A 568 20.68 -11.00 54.56
N GLU A 569 20.95 -10.67 55.81
CA GLU A 569 22.13 -9.95 56.24
C GLU A 569 23.17 -10.97 56.73
N ARG A 570 24.43 -10.81 56.31
CA ARG A 570 25.52 -11.72 56.68
C ARG A 570 26.76 -10.96 57.12
N GLU A 571 27.53 -11.54 58.05
CA GLU A 571 28.85 -11.02 58.44
C GLU A 571 29.77 -10.88 57.22
N GLY A 572 30.22 -9.66 56.98
CA GLY A 572 31.11 -9.29 55.88
C GLY A 572 32.56 -9.74 56.06
N ALA A 573 33.44 -9.21 55.21
CA ALA A 573 34.89 -9.27 55.37
C ALA A 573 35.50 -7.87 55.21
N VAL A 574 36.59 -7.59 55.90
CA VAL A 574 37.38 -6.36 55.75
C VAL A 574 38.57 -6.64 54.83
N ALA A 575 38.88 -5.71 53.92
CA ALA A 575 40.13 -5.71 53.17
C ALA A 575 40.73 -4.30 53.25
N ASN A 576 41.66 -4.10 54.18
CA ASN A 576 42.31 -2.79 54.33
C ASN A 576 43.33 -2.58 53.23
N THR A 577 43.29 -1.41 52.58
CA THR A 577 44.36 -0.99 51.68
C THR A 577 45.64 -0.77 52.48
N PRO A 578 46.78 -1.40 52.11
CA PRO A 578 48.05 -1.10 52.74
C PRO A 578 48.37 0.40 52.66
N LEU A 579 48.87 0.96 53.76
CA LEU A 579 49.15 2.40 53.90
C LEU A 579 50.30 2.87 53.00
N GLU A 580 51.29 2.00 52.80
CA GLU A 580 52.45 2.25 51.94
C GLU A 580 52.58 1.15 50.87
N PRO A 581 53.16 1.45 49.69
CA PRO A 581 53.43 0.43 48.68
C PRO A 581 54.30 -0.70 49.24
N PHE A 582 53.94 -1.95 48.93
CA PHE A 582 54.76 -3.10 49.26
C PHE A 582 56.01 -3.07 48.37
N SER A 583 57.15 -2.71 48.96
CA SER A 583 58.35 -2.32 48.23
C SER A 583 59.49 -3.32 48.43
N VAL A 584 60.18 -3.71 47.36
CA VAL A 584 61.40 -4.55 47.39
C VAL A 584 62.51 -3.93 46.55
N CYS A 585 63.77 -4.21 46.89
CA CYS A 585 64.90 -3.80 46.07
C CYS A 585 65.04 -4.65 44.80
N ASP A 586 65.52 -4.03 43.73
CA ASP A 586 65.74 -4.64 42.43
C ASP A 586 66.98 -5.57 42.40
N ASN A 587 66.93 -6.62 43.22
CA ASN A 587 67.97 -7.64 43.31
C ASN A 587 67.75 -8.78 42.30
N TRP A 588 66.73 -8.70 41.46
CA TRP A 588 66.29 -9.80 40.60
C TRP A 588 66.76 -9.58 39.16
N ASN A 589 67.93 -10.14 38.83
CA ASN A 589 68.60 -10.00 37.52
C ASN A 589 69.17 -8.59 37.27
N GLU A 590 68.58 -7.85 36.33
CA GLU A 590 69.03 -6.53 35.90
C GLU A 590 68.30 -5.46 36.74
N ASN A 591 68.94 -4.31 36.98
CA ASN A 591 68.32 -3.20 37.69
C ASN A 591 67.31 -2.45 36.77
N ASP A 592 66.24 -3.14 36.36
CA ASP A 592 65.27 -2.74 35.33
C ASP A 592 63.86 -2.40 35.86
N GLY A 593 63.65 -2.50 37.17
CA GLY A 593 62.38 -2.29 37.85
C GLY A 593 61.51 -3.54 37.97
N ILE A 594 62.03 -4.73 37.70
CA ILE A 594 61.31 -6.00 37.84
C ILE A 594 61.90 -6.83 38.98
N ALA A 595 61.06 -7.21 39.95
CA ALA A 595 61.45 -8.07 41.07
C ALA A 595 60.37 -9.08 41.43
N GLU A 596 60.77 -10.11 42.18
CA GLU A 596 59.86 -11.10 42.77
C GLU A 596 59.37 -10.63 44.14
N PHE A 597 58.05 -10.58 44.33
CA PHE A 597 57.37 -10.24 45.57
C PHE A 597 56.85 -11.49 46.25
N ASN A 598 57.07 -11.59 47.57
CA ASN A 598 56.42 -12.60 48.40
C ASN A 598 55.12 -12.06 48.98
N LEU A 599 53.99 -12.41 48.36
CA LEU A 599 52.65 -12.05 48.78
C LEU A 599 52.18 -12.82 50.03
N ASP A 600 52.93 -13.84 50.46
CA ASP A 600 52.74 -14.53 51.74
C ASP A 600 53.44 -13.80 52.91
N ASP A 601 53.92 -12.56 52.71
CA ASP A 601 54.53 -11.77 53.78
C ASP A 601 53.54 -11.52 54.93
N ALA A 602 53.94 -11.88 56.14
CA ALA A 602 53.08 -11.82 57.33
C ALA A 602 52.69 -10.37 57.71
N GLY A 603 53.52 -9.38 57.37
CA GLY A 603 53.22 -7.96 57.58
C GLY A 603 52.14 -7.48 56.63
N LEU A 604 52.32 -7.74 55.33
CA LEU A 604 51.36 -7.42 54.29
C LEU A 604 49.99 -8.06 54.55
N GLN A 605 49.97 -9.36 54.87
CA GLN A 605 48.72 -10.06 55.15
C GLN A 605 48.00 -9.52 56.39
N ALA A 606 48.73 -9.23 57.48
CA ALA A 606 48.12 -8.72 58.70
C ALA A 606 47.53 -7.31 58.53
N GLU A 607 48.17 -6.47 57.73
CA GLU A 607 47.67 -5.15 57.38
C GLU A 607 46.35 -5.24 56.61
N ILE A 608 46.33 -6.06 55.54
CA ILE A 608 45.13 -6.28 54.71
C ILE A 608 43.98 -6.88 55.53
N LEU A 609 44.26 -7.89 56.36
CA LEU A 609 43.24 -8.57 57.16
C LEU A 609 42.72 -7.72 58.32
N GLY A 610 43.40 -6.66 58.74
CA GLY A 610 42.87 -5.72 59.74
C GLY A 610 42.56 -6.34 61.11
N GLY A 611 43.19 -7.46 61.47
CA GLY A 611 42.93 -8.20 62.71
C GLY A 611 41.88 -9.31 62.61
N GLN A 612 41.32 -9.55 61.42
CA GLN A 612 40.49 -10.73 61.14
C GLN A 612 41.30 -12.02 61.25
N SER A 613 40.64 -13.11 61.69
CA SER A 613 41.28 -14.40 61.97
C SER A 613 41.38 -15.23 60.68
N ALA A 614 42.60 -15.66 60.32
CA ALA A 614 42.89 -16.42 59.11
C ALA A 614 42.09 -17.74 58.86
N PRO A 615 41.55 -18.47 59.87
CA PRO A 615 40.68 -19.63 59.61
C PRO A 615 39.30 -19.25 59.08
N ASP A 616 38.82 -18.06 59.44
CA ASP A 616 37.47 -17.57 59.11
C ASP A 616 37.50 -16.62 57.89
N TYR A 617 38.68 -16.12 57.52
CA TYR A 617 38.89 -15.19 56.43
C TYR A 617 40.08 -15.61 55.54
N ILE A 618 39.80 -15.94 54.29
CA ILE A 618 40.80 -16.35 53.30
C ILE A 618 41.20 -15.16 52.45
N LEU A 619 42.50 -14.84 52.42
CA LEU A 619 43.09 -13.81 51.56
C LEU A 619 43.68 -14.43 50.29
N VAL A 620 43.29 -13.92 49.13
CA VAL A 620 43.80 -14.33 47.81
C VAL A 620 44.12 -13.09 46.96
N PHE A 621 45.19 -13.13 46.17
CA PHE A 621 45.61 -12.02 45.30
C PHE A 621 45.26 -12.27 43.84
N TYR A 622 44.98 -11.20 43.11
CA TYR A 622 44.53 -11.21 41.72
C TYR A 622 45.19 -10.08 40.92
N GLY A 623 45.41 -10.31 39.61
CA GLY A 623 46.04 -9.33 38.73
C GLY A 623 45.13 -8.16 38.33
N SER A 624 43.82 -8.29 38.50
CA SER A 624 42.82 -7.26 38.16
C SER A 624 41.58 -7.35 39.07
N LEU A 625 40.80 -6.27 39.13
CA LEU A 625 39.55 -6.22 39.86
C LEU A 625 38.54 -7.26 39.35
N GLU A 626 38.37 -7.38 38.03
CA GLU A 626 37.46 -8.35 37.39
C GLU A 626 37.79 -9.80 37.80
N THR A 627 39.08 -10.17 37.74
CA THR A 627 39.53 -11.50 38.17
C THR A 627 39.33 -11.73 39.67
N ALA A 628 39.43 -10.67 40.48
CA ALA A 628 39.18 -10.72 41.91
C ALA A 628 37.69 -10.93 42.20
N GLU A 629 36.78 -10.17 41.57
CA GLU A 629 35.32 -10.27 41.71
C GLU A 629 34.79 -11.63 41.24
N ALA A 630 35.35 -12.18 40.15
CA ALA A 630 34.97 -13.48 39.61
C ALA A 630 35.68 -14.68 40.29
N GLU A 631 36.64 -14.45 41.19
CA GLU A 631 37.48 -15.49 41.81
C GLU A 631 38.19 -16.38 40.79
N THR A 632 38.70 -15.78 39.72
CA THR A 632 39.40 -16.49 38.64
C THR A 632 40.85 -16.05 38.54
N SER A 633 41.74 -16.94 38.09
CA SER A 633 43.16 -16.64 37.85
C SER A 633 43.89 -16.00 39.05
N PRO A 634 43.88 -16.63 40.24
CA PRO A 634 44.62 -16.11 41.39
C PRO A 634 46.11 -16.04 41.10
N LEU A 635 46.77 -14.99 41.59
CA LEU A 635 48.20 -14.82 41.49
C LEU A 635 48.94 -15.84 42.38
N PRO A 636 50.10 -16.34 41.96
CA PRO A 636 50.97 -17.13 42.82
C PRO A 636 51.50 -16.28 43.99
N LEU A 637 51.79 -16.92 45.13
CA LEU A 637 52.34 -16.25 46.31
C LEU A 637 53.72 -15.62 46.07
N LEU A 638 54.53 -16.23 45.21
CA LEU A 638 55.74 -15.60 44.67
C LEU A 638 55.39 -15.03 43.30
N TYR A 639 55.32 -13.70 43.22
CA TYR A 639 54.83 -12.99 42.05
C TYR A 639 55.87 -12.02 41.51
N VAL A 640 56.19 -12.14 40.21
CA VAL A 640 57.08 -11.20 39.52
C VAL A 640 56.22 -10.11 38.88
N ASN A 641 56.51 -8.85 39.19
CA ASN A 641 55.79 -7.73 38.58
C ASN A 641 56.10 -7.63 37.08
N THR A 642 55.21 -6.98 36.34
CA THR A 642 55.35 -6.77 34.88
C THR A 642 55.60 -5.31 34.53
N ILE A 643 55.28 -4.41 35.46
CA ILE A 643 55.47 -2.95 35.38
C ILE A 643 55.83 -2.42 36.78
N ASN A 644 56.44 -1.24 36.85
CA ASN A 644 56.85 -0.63 38.12
C ASN A 644 56.37 0.82 38.22
N PRO A 645 55.52 1.18 39.21
CA PRO A 645 54.82 0.29 40.15
C PRO A 645 53.67 -0.50 39.49
N GLN A 646 53.26 -1.62 40.09
CA GLN A 646 52.12 -2.43 39.64
C GLN A 646 51.02 -2.49 40.70
N VAL A 647 49.77 -2.30 40.31
CA VAL A 647 48.61 -2.56 41.18
C VAL A 647 48.16 -4.01 41.01
N ILE A 648 47.94 -4.69 42.13
CA ILE A 648 47.25 -5.98 42.21
C ILE A 648 46.07 -5.85 43.19
N TYR A 649 45.19 -6.83 43.23
CA TYR A 649 43.98 -6.81 44.06
C TYR A 649 44.01 -7.94 45.09
N ALA A 650 43.84 -7.59 46.36
CA ALA A 650 43.70 -8.53 47.46
C ALA A 650 42.22 -8.71 47.79
N ARG A 651 41.71 -9.92 47.67
CA ARG A 651 40.34 -10.29 48.06
C ARG A 651 40.36 -11.09 49.36
N VAL A 652 39.61 -10.63 50.35
CA VAL A 652 39.38 -11.32 51.62
C VAL A 652 37.97 -11.91 51.60
N ASN A 653 37.84 -13.23 51.66
CA ASN A 653 36.59 -13.96 51.68
C ASN A 653 36.29 -14.47 53.10
N ASN A 654 35.11 -14.19 53.65
CA ASN A 654 34.60 -14.84 54.85
C ASN A 654 34.09 -16.25 54.49
N VAL A 655 34.72 -17.30 55.02
CA VAL A 655 34.39 -18.69 54.64
C VAL A 655 33.01 -19.16 55.09
N ASN A 656 32.43 -18.52 56.11
CA ASN A 656 31.16 -18.95 56.68
C ASN A 656 29.96 -18.29 56.01
N THR A 657 30.14 -17.09 55.44
CA THR A 657 29.05 -16.28 54.87
C THR A 657 29.11 -16.11 53.36
N GLY A 658 30.29 -16.31 52.76
CA GLY A 658 30.54 -16.04 51.34
C GLY A 658 30.69 -14.54 51.01
N CYS A 659 30.58 -13.66 52.02
CA CYS A 659 30.85 -12.24 51.87
C CYS A 659 32.35 -11.99 51.65
N TYR A 660 32.68 -10.95 50.90
CA TYR A 660 34.05 -10.61 50.60
C TYR A 660 34.29 -9.10 50.54
N ALA A 661 35.55 -8.70 50.68
CA ALA A 661 36.01 -7.36 50.38
C ALA A 661 37.27 -7.42 49.52
N ILE A 662 37.44 -6.43 48.65
CA ILE A 662 38.59 -6.31 47.76
C ILE A 662 39.28 -4.98 48.05
N THR A 663 40.61 -5.00 48.03
CA THR A 663 41.43 -3.81 48.16
C THR A 663 42.61 -3.85 47.21
N GLU A 664 43.15 -2.68 46.89
CA GLU A 664 44.33 -2.54 46.03
C GLU A 664 45.62 -2.73 46.83
N VAL A 665 46.60 -3.36 46.22
CA VAL A 665 47.97 -3.49 46.76
C VAL A 665 48.92 -3.02 45.68
N ILE A 666 49.73 -2.00 46.01
CA ILE A 666 50.72 -1.44 45.10
C ILE A 666 52.05 -2.16 45.34
N LEU A 667 52.52 -2.89 44.35
CA LEU A 667 53.86 -3.46 44.29
C LEU A 667 54.82 -2.42 43.70
N LYS A 668 55.92 -2.14 44.42
CA LYS A 668 56.92 -1.17 43.99
C LYS A 668 58.31 -1.78 44.04
N VAL A 669 59.08 -1.62 42.97
CA VAL A 669 60.48 -2.05 42.91
C VAL A 669 61.38 -0.82 43.04
N GLU A 670 62.23 -0.81 44.06
CA GLU A 670 63.21 0.23 44.31
C GLU A 670 64.54 -0.13 43.60
N GLN A 671 64.98 0.73 42.68
CA GLN A 671 66.18 0.49 41.89
C GLN A 671 67.45 0.58 42.74
N LEU A 672 68.45 -0.24 42.42
CA LEU A 672 69.74 -0.21 43.10
C LEU A 672 70.53 1.06 42.75
N PRO A 673 71.35 1.60 43.69
CA PRO A 673 72.22 2.75 43.42
C PRO A 673 73.19 2.47 42.25
N LEU A 674 73.32 3.40 41.30
CA LEU A 674 74.30 3.30 40.22
C LEU A 674 75.64 3.93 40.65
N VAL A 675 76.68 3.11 40.75
CA VAL A 675 78.03 3.55 41.13
C VAL A 675 79.00 3.18 40.01
N THR A 676 79.78 4.16 39.53
CA THR A 676 80.80 3.93 38.50
C THR A 676 82.15 4.46 38.99
N LEU A 677 83.14 3.58 39.07
CA LEU A 677 84.52 3.94 39.40
C LEU A 677 85.40 3.82 38.14
N ALA A 678 86.54 4.51 38.11
CA ALA A 678 87.54 4.25 37.08
C ALA A 678 88.14 2.85 37.27
N ASP A 679 88.56 2.19 36.18
CA ASP A 679 89.10 0.81 36.25
C ASP A 679 90.37 0.73 37.10
N THR A 680 91.25 1.74 37.00
CA THR A 680 92.54 1.77 37.70
C THR A 680 92.90 3.18 38.20
N TYR A 681 93.51 3.27 39.37
CA TYR A 681 94.12 4.50 39.92
C TYR A 681 95.62 4.29 40.19
N GLY A 682 96.45 5.29 39.86
CA GLY A 682 97.90 5.24 40.09
C GLY A 682 98.30 5.81 41.45
N LEU A 683 99.08 5.06 42.22
CA LEU A 683 99.67 5.46 43.50
C LEU A 683 101.19 5.57 43.37
N CYS A 684 101.74 6.75 43.62
CA CYS A 684 103.19 6.94 43.65
C CYS A 684 103.75 6.51 45.01
N VAL A 685 104.82 5.71 45.01
CA VAL A 685 105.47 5.21 46.23
C VAL A 685 106.98 5.47 46.25
N ASP A 686 107.54 5.58 47.46
CA ASP A 686 109.00 5.57 47.67
C ASP A 686 109.58 4.14 47.63
N GLU A 687 110.91 4.01 47.78
CA GLU A 687 111.61 2.71 47.81
C GLU A 687 111.15 1.79 48.98
N GLN A 688 110.45 2.34 49.98
CA GLN A 688 109.88 1.58 51.09
C GLN A 688 108.38 1.28 50.92
N GLY A 689 107.77 1.64 49.79
CA GLY A 689 106.35 1.44 49.48
C GLY A 689 105.42 2.46 50.13
N ASN A 690 105.92 3.55 50.73
CA ASN A 690 105.07 4.58 51.32
C ASN A 690 104.59 5.55 50.23
N SER A 691 103.33 5.98 50.32
CA SER A 691 102.75 6.94 49.38
C SER A 691 103.53 8.26 49.34
N ILE A 692 103.92 8.70 48.15
CA ILE A 692 104.55 10.01 47.90
C ILE A 692 103.68 10.87 46.97
N PRO A 693 103.84 12.21 47.02
CA PRO A 693 103.17 13.10 46.07
C PRO A 693 103.63 12.85 44.63
N GLY A 694 102.69 12.61 43.73
CA GLY A 694 102.94 12.55 42.29
C GLY A 694 102.86 13.93 41.62
N GLU A 695 103.45 14.07 40.44
CA GLU A 695 103.35 15.30 39.65
C GLU A 695 101.87 15.62 39.32
N GLY A 696 101.49 16.89 39.47
CA GLY A 696 100.10 17.31 39.23
C GLY A 696 99.08 16.86 40.28
N GLY A 697 99.50 16.26 41.40
CA GLY A 697 98.61 15.85 42.49
C GLY A 697 97.86 14.53 42.23
N ILE A 698 98.35 13.72 41.28
CA ILE A 698 97.77 12.42 40.90
C ILE A 698 97.91 11.34 41.98
N SER A 699 98.81 11.52 42.94
CA SER A 699 99.06 10.59 44.05
C SER A 699 99.17 11.33 45.39
N PRO A 700 98.59 10.79 46.49
CA PRO A 700 97.75 9.59 46.53
C PRO A 700 96.40 9.81 45.82
N PRO A 701 95.88 8.83 45.06
CA PRO A 701 94.65 9.01 44.30
C PRO A 701 93.43 9.04 45.22
N VAL A 702 92.47 9.91 44.90
CA VAL A 702 91.15 9.95 45.54
C VAL A 702 90.17 9.17 44.67
N ILE A 703 89.68 8.04 45.19
CA ILE A 703 88.60 7.27 44.60
C ILE A 703 87.30 7.95 45.04
N ASP A 704 86.51 8.44 44.10
CA ASP A 704 85.25 9.16 44.38
C ASP A 704 84.10 8.46 43.67
N THR A 705 83.04 8.14 44.42
CA THR A 705 81.81 7.53 43.87
C THR A 705 80.95 8.53 43.12
N GLY A 706 81.12 9.83 43.36
CA GLY A 706 80.28 10.89 42.79
C GLY A 706 78.86 10.97 43.38
N LEU A 707 78.57 10.19 44.43
CA LEU A 707 77.26 10.12 45.06
C LEU A 707 77.15 11.03 46.30
N ASP A 708 75.95 11.55 46.54
CA ASP A 708 75.70 12.49 47.64
C ASP A 708 75.68 11.77 49.01
N PRO A 709 76.58 12.11 49.96
CA PRO A 709 76.60 11.49 51.28
C PRO A 709 75.39 11.77 52.17
N SER A 710 74.50 12.69 51.79
CA SER A 710 73.23 12.91 52.47
C SER A 710 72.14 11.92 52.04
N LEU A 711 72.33 11.24 50.91
CA LEU A 711 71.39 10.29 50.33
C LEU A 711 71.88 8.83 50.45
N TYR A 712 73.18 8.62 50.56
CA TYR A 712 73.80 7.30 50.57
C TYR A 712 74.75 7.09 51.76
N ILE A 713 74.84 5.83 52.20
CA ILE A 713 75.81 5.34 53.18
C ILE A 713 76.87 4.53 52.42
N PHE A 714 78.14 4.75 52.74
CA PHE A 714 79.27 4.09 52.09
C PHE A 714 80.01 3.18 53.07
N GLN A 715 80.42 2.01 52.59
CA GLN A 715 81.33 1.12 53.28
C GLN A 715 82.45 0.71 52.33
N TRP A 716 83.67 1.15 52.62
CA TRP A 716 84.84 0.80 51.83
C TRP A 716 85.52 -0.48 52.32
N GLN A 717 86.05 -1.26 51.38
CA GLN A 717 86.85 -2.45 51.61
C GLN A 717 88.14 -2.38 50.80
N LEU A 718 89.22 -2.95 51.34
CA LEU A 718 90.49 -3.18 50.65
C LEU A 718 90.79 -4.67 50.67
N ASN A 719 90.95 -5.29 49.50
CA ASN A 719 91.21 -6.72 49.33
C ASN A 719 90.19 -7.62 50.08
N GLY A 720 88.94 -7.16 50.16
CA GLY A 720 87.83 -7.85 50.85
C GLY A 720 87.73 -7.60 52.36
N GLU A 721 88.65 -6.84 52.96
CA GLU A 721 88.56 -6.42 54.37
C GLU A 721 87.95 -5.02 54.49
N THR A 722 86.98 -4.83 55.40
CA THR A 722 86.34 -3.52 55.61
C THR A 722 87.32 -2.52 56.23
N LEU A 723 87.44 -1.34 55.61
CA LEU A 723 88.20 -0.21 56.13
C LEU A 723 87.38 0.53 57.19
N LEU A 724 87.66 0.22 58.46
CA LEU A 724 86.94 0.80 59.59
C LEU A 724 87.16 2.32 59.67
N GLY A 725 86.07 3.08 59.62
CA GLY A 725 86.08 4.55 59.70
C GLY A 725 86.00 5.27 58.36
N GLU A 726 86.17 4.55 57.26
CA GLU A 726 86.02 5.07 55.90
C GLU A 726 84.56 4.96 55.44
N ILE A 727 83.79 6.01 55.70
CA ILE A 727 82.33 6.09 55.44
C ILE A 727 81.94 7.24 54.49
N GLY A 728 82.93 7.90 53.88
CA GLY A 728 82.71 9.00 52.95
C GLY A 728 82.39 8.52 51.52
N ALA A 729 81.80 9.40 50.71
CA ALA A 729 81.58 9.15 49.28
C ALA A 729 82.88 9.02 48.47
N SER A 730 84.00 9.47 49.05
CA SER A 730 85.33 9.37 48.48
C SER A 730 86.33 8.82 49.49
N LEU A 731 87.34 8.10 49.01
CA LEU A 731 88.43 7.52 49.79
C LEU A 731 89.77 7.90 49.17
N THR A 732 90.73 8.35 49.98
CA THR A 732 92.12 8.51 49.52
C THR A 732 92.85 7.18 49.63
N ALA A 733 93.24 6.58 48.51
CA ALA A 733 93.95 5.30 48.52
C ALA A 733 95.42 5.51 48.84
N LEU A 734 95.89 4.85 49.91
CA LEU A 734 97.27 4.95 50.41
C LEU A 734 98.07 3.67 50.22
N GLN A 735 97.44 2.61 49.73
CA GLN A 735 98.02 1.29 49.52
C GLN A 735 97.55 0.73 48.18
N GLU A 736 98.31 -0.19 47.61
CA GLU A 736 97.89 -0.96 46.44
C GLU A 736 96.83 -2.01 46.80
N GLY A 737 96.03 -2.38 45.81
CA GLY A 737 95.06 -3.47 45.95
C GLY A 737 93.71 -3.15 45.33
N ILE A 738 92.76 -4.04 45.56
CA ILE A 738 91.39 -3.93 45.04
C ILE A 738 90.56 -3.21 46.10
N TYR A 739 90.03 -2.05 45.74
CA TYR A 739 89.10 -1.30 46.56
C TYR A 739 87.67 -1.60 46.12
N THR A 740 86.81 -1.95 47.08
CA THR A 740 85.37 -2.16 46.87
C THR A 740 84.60 -1.16 47.71
N VAL A 741 83.59 -0.50 47.14
CA VAL A 741 82.64 0.33 47.88
C VAL A 741 81.26 -0.31 47.82
N ILE A 742 80.65 -0.53 48.98
CA ILE A 742 79.23 -0.87 49.11
C ILE A 742 78.48 0.43 49.38
N VAL A 743 77.50 0.73 48.55
CA VAL A 743 76.68 1.94 48.61
C VAL A 743 75.26 1.54 48.95
N THR A 744 74.70 2.08 50.04
CA THR A 744 73.31 1.87 50.45
C THR A 744 72.54 3.18 50.40
N GLU A 745 71.42 3.25 49.67
CA GLU A 745 70.54 4.42 49.68
C GLU A 745 69.76 4.51 51.01
N ILE A 746 69.73 5.69 51.62
CA ILE A 746 69.12 5.91 52.94
C ILE A 746 67.60 5.79 52.88
N ALA A 747 66.98 6.25 51.79
CA ALA A 747 65.52 6.29 51.65
C ALA A 747 64.91 4.89 51.45
N THR A 748 65.55 4.05 50.62
CA THR A 748 65.02 2.74 50.20
C THR A 748 65.70 1.57 50.92
N GLY A 749 66.91 1.78 51.45
CA GLY A 749 67.74 0.71 52.02
C GLY A 749 68.40 -0.20 50.97
N CYS A 750 68.20 0.05 49.68
CA CYS A 750 68.78 -0.75 48.61
C CYS A 750 70.26 -0.46 48.45
N SER A 751 71.04 -1.51 48.15
CA SER A 751 72.49 -1.42 48.11
C SER A 751 73.11 -2.07 46.89
N SER A 752 74.20 -1.50 46.40
CA SER A 752 75.02 -2.01 45.30
C SER A 752 76.51 -1.93 45.66
N GLU A 753 77.35 -2.63 44.89
CA GLU A 753 78.80 -2.58 45.07
C GLU A 753 79.52 -2.21 43.77
N ALA A 754 80.65 -1.51 43.89
CA ALA A 754 81.57 -1.21 42.79
C ALA A 754 83.02 -1.46 43.21
N THR A 755 83.87 -1.86 42.26
CA THR A 755 85.27 -2.22 42.49
C THR A 755 86.21 -1.45 41.58
N THR A 756 87.44 -1.19 42.04
CA THR A 756 88.53 -0.56 41.28
C THR A 756 89.89 -1.08 41.78
N GLU A 757 90.93 -0.98 40.95
CA GLU A 757 92.29 -1.41 41.30
C GLU A 757 93.23 -0.20 41.49
N VAL A 758 94.01 -0.19 42.56
CA VAL A 758 95.07 0.80 42.79
C VAL A 758 96.43 0.16 42.52
N THR A 759 97.14 0.68 41.52
CA THR A 759 98.46 0.19 41.09
C THR A 759 99.57 1.16 41.48
N THR A 760 100.75 0.66 41.79
CA THR A 760 101.89 1.46 42.27
C THR A 760 102.91 1.82 41.17
N SER A 761 103.56 2.98 41.31
CA SER A 761 104.70 3.42 40.49
C SER A 761 105.66 4.27 41.33
N SER A 762 106.94 4.36 40.98
CA SER A 762 108.01 4.95 41.81
C SER A 762 109.07 5.65 40.97
N PRO A 763 109.78 6.68 41.48
CA PRO A 763 110.98 7.19 40.84
C PRO A 763 112.05 6.09 40.73
N PRO A 764 113.03 6.20 39.82
CA PRO A 764 114.11 5.22 39.69
C PRO A 764 114.78 4.91 41.03
N THR A 765 114.80 3.65 41.45
CA THR A 765 115.41 3.22 42.72
C THR A 765 116.91 3.01 42.57
N THR A 766 117.34 2.49 41.42
CA THR A 766 118.75 2.48 41.05
C THR A 766 118.92 3.11 39.68
N TYR A 767 119.98 3.91 39.55
CA TYR A 767 120.25 4.64 38.33
C TYR A 767 121.75 4.88 38.18
N SER A 768 122.20 4.92 36.93
CA SER A 768 123.58 5.23 36.61
C SER A 768 123.65 5.94 35.27
N ALA A 769 124.68 6.77 35.09
CA ALA A 769 125.05 7.31 33.80
C ALA A 769 126.56 7.18 33.66
N ILE A 770 127.02 6.61 32.55
CA ILE A 770 128.44 6.42 32.27
C ILE A 770 128.77 6.93 30.88
N VAL A 771 129.93 7.57 30.76
CA VAL A 771 130.52 7.90 29.46
C VAL A 771 131.20 6.62 28.94
N VAL A 772 130.62 5.99 27.92
CA VAL A 772 131.14 4.72 27.37
C VAL A 772 132.23 4.95 26.32
N SER A 773 132.26 6.13 25.70
CA SER A 773 133.36 6.54 24.83
C SER A 773 134.63 6.84 25.63
N GLY A 774 135.79 6.39 25.17
CA GLY A 774 137.07 6.77 25.77
C GLY A 774 137.34 8.28 25.69
N ALA A 775 138.18 8.80 26.58
CA ALA A 775 138.63 10.18 26.50
C ALA A 775 139.26 10.47 25.12
N PHE A 776 138.95 11.63 24.53
CA PHE A 776 139.43 12.05 23.21
C PHE A 776 138.93 11.20 22.01
N ALA A 777 137.79 10.52 22.17
CA ALA A 777 137.15 9.79 21.07
C ALA A 777 136.69 10.73 19.94
N GLU A 778 136.45 10.19 18.75
CA GLU A 778 135.92 11.02 17.64
C GLU A 778 134.48 11.49 17.88
N LEU A 779 133.69 10.69 18.60
CA LEU A 779 132.33 10.94 19.04
C LEU A 779 132.19 10.44 20.48
N HIS A 780 131.45 11.16 21.32
CA HIS A 780 131.18 10.76 22.69
C HIS A 780 129.78 10.15 22.84
N THR A 781 129.67 9.18 23.75
CA THR A 781 128.41 8.50 24.02
C THR A 781 128.24 8.33 25.52
N ILE A 782 127.07 8.70 26.02
CA ILE A 782 126.62 8.48 27.39
C ILE A 782 125.55 7.39 27.35
N GLU A 783 125.70 6.39 28.22
CA GLU A 783 124.65 5.41 28.48
C GLU A 783 124.16 5.59 29.92
N ALA A 784 122.87 5.86 30.06
CA ALA A 784 122.16 5.88 31.31
C ALA A 784 121.23 4.66 31.43
N ASP A 785 121.11 4.15 32.64
CA ASP A 785 120.28 3.01 32.98
C ASP A 785 119.53 3.31 34.28
N ALA A 786 118.30 2.81 34.38
CA ALA A 786 117.46 2.96 35.55
C ALA A 786 116.60 1.72 35.77
N THR A 787 116.48 1.30 37.02
CA THR A 787 115.55 0.23 37.43
C THR A 787 114.76 0.66 38.68
N GLY A 788 113.58 0.07 38.85
CA GLY A 788 112.64 0.36 39.93
C GLY A 788 111.22 -0.07 39.55
N GLU A 789 110.24 0.22 40.42
CA GLU A 789 108.83 -0.07 40.18
C GLU A 789 108.21 1.09 39.41
N GLY A 790 108.51 1.19 38.12
CA GLY A 790 108.08 2.31 37.27
C GLY A 790 108.51 2.09 35.82
N THR A 791 108.11 2.98 34.93
CA THR A 791 108.57 2.97 33.53
C THR A 791 109.25 4.30 33.25
N TYR A 792 110.52 4.26 32.84
CA TYR A 792 111.38 5.43 32.87
C TYR A 792 111.73 5.96 31.49
N GLU A 793 111.85 7.29 31.40
CA GLU A 793 112.39 8.01 30.26
C GLU A 793 113.56 8.91 30.68
N PHE A 794 114.44 9.20 29.73
CA PHE A 794 115.76 9.78 29.95
C PHE A 794 115.91 11.07 29.14
N GLN A 795 116.57 12.07 29.72
CA GLN A 795 116.84 13.36 29.10
C GLN A 795 118.31 13.73 29.34
N LEU A 796 118.97 14.25 28.31
CA LEU A 796 120.29 14.88 28.39
C LEU A 796 120.12 16.39 28.44
N ASP A 797 120.63 17.01 29.49
CA ASP A 797 120.55 18.45 29.78
C ASP A 797 119.10 18.97 29.64
N ASP A 798 118.89 20.01 28.83
CA ASP A 798 117.58 20.58 28.53
C ASP A 798 116.94 20.00 27.24
N GLY A 799 117.40 18.82 26.78
CA GLY A 799 116.87 18.14 25.59
C GLY A 799 115.47 17.55 25.78
N PRO A 800 114.86 16.92 24.75
CA PRO A 800 113.63 16.15 24.95
C PRO A 800 113.91 14.85 25.73
N PHE A 801 112.91 14.39 26.48
CA PHE A 801 112.94 13.03 27.04
C PHE A 801 112.81 11.99 25.92
N GLN A 802 113.45 10.84 26.11
CA GLN A 802 113.44 9.69 25.21
C GLN A 802 113.41 8.38 26.02
N ASP A 803 112.82 7.32 25.47
CA ASP A 803 112.69 6.02 26.14
C ASP A 803 114.05 5.29 26.30
N SER A 804 115.07 5.70 25.54
CA SER A 804 116.41 5.11 25.58
C SER A 804 117.36 5.97 26.41
N GLY A 805 118.09 5.36 27.33
CA GLY A 805 119.16 6.05 28.06
C GLY A 805 120.45 6.28 27.27
N THR A 806 120.49 6.01 25.96
CA THR A 806 121.69 6.20 25.13
C THR A 806 121.68 7.57 24.44
N PHE A 807 122.70 8.38 24.68
CA PHE A 807 122.92 9.67 24.05
C PHE A 807 124.23 9.66 23.27
N THR A 808 124.18 9.95 21.97
CA THR A 808 125.34 9.94 21.07
C THR A 808 125.70 11.35 20.60
N ASP A 809 126.97 11.56 20.23
CA ASP A 809 127.50 12.86 19.76
C ASP A 809 127.37 13.96 20.82
N VAL A 810 127.67 13.60 22.07
CA VAL A 810 127.62 14.53 23.20
C VAL A 810 128.85 15.45 23.16
N GLU A 811 128.63 16.75 23.31
CA GLU A 811 129.73 17.72 23.36
C GLU A 811 130.66 17.49 24.56
N ALA A 812 131.84 18.12 24.57
CA ALA A 812 132.74 18.03 25.70
C ALA A 812 132.30 19.01 26.79
N GLY A 813 132.17 18.55 28.04
CA GLY A 813 131.68 19.37 29.14
C GLY A 813 131.07 18.55 30.26
N ASP A 814 130.50 19.26 31.24
CA ASP A 814 129.65 18.66 32.27
C ASP A 814 128.22 18.59 31.71
N HIS A 815 127.60 17.42 31.81
CA HIS A 815 126.24 17.14 31.36
C HIS A 815 125.41 16.58 32.50
N THR A 816 124.11 16.85 32.51
CA THR A 816 123.17 16.31 33.47
C THR A 816 122.20 15.37 32.77
N ILE A 817 122.12 14.12 33.23
CA ILE A 817 121.10 13.18 32.79
C ILE A 817 119.93 13.23 33.77
N THR A 818 118.73 13.55 33.29
CA THR A 818 117.48 13.46 34.05
C THR A 818 116.77 12.16 33.68
N ILE A 819 116.38 11.36 34.67
CA ILE A 819 115.60 10.14 34.48
C ILE A 819 114.29 10.30 35.25
N ARG A 820 113.14 10.16 34.60
CA ARG A 820 111.83 10.33 35.24
C ARG A 820 110.88 9.17 34.97
N ASP A 821 109.95 8.94 35.88
CA ASP A 821 108.86 7.98 35.72
C ASP A 821 107.74 8.54 34.83
N ILE A 822 107.27 7.75 33.86
CA ILE A 822 106.23 8.14 32.89
C ILE A 822 104.87 8.38 33.56
N ASN A 823 104.62 7.70 34.68
CA ASN A 823 103.39 7.87 35.45
C ASN A 823 103.46 9.08 36.41
N GLY A 824 104.53 9.89 36.32
CA GLY A 824 104.67 11.13 37.08
C GLY A 824 105.10 10.95 38.53
N CYS A 825 105.66 9.80 38.90
CA CYS A 825 106.03 9.50 40.29
C CYS A 825 107.41 10.01 40.71
N GLY A 826 108.05 10.87 39.92
CA GLY A 826 109.27 11.60 40.29
C GLY A 826 110.40 11.42 39.29
N SER A 827 111.52 12.12 39.54
CA SER A 827 112.71 12.08 38.71
C SER A 827 113.99 12.15 39.53
N VAL A 828 115.09 11.69 38.94
CA VAL A 828 116.46 11.75 39.49
C VAL A 828 117.38 12.36 38.45
N THR A 829 118.47 13.00 38.91
CA THR A 829 119.47 13.61 38.03
C THR A 829 120.86 13.07 38.35
N ILE A 830 121.69 12.91 37.30
CA ILE A 830 123.05 12.40 37.39
C ILE A 830 123.97 13.29 36.55
N ASP A 831 125.00 13.85 37.18
CA ASP A 831 126.01 14.63 36.46
C ASP A 831 127.13 13.73 35.92
N VAL A 832 127.48 13.89 34.65
CA VAL A 832 128.56 13.17 33.96
C VAL A 832 129.45 14.14 33.18
N GLY A 833 130.76 13.97 33.29
CA GLY A 833 131.74 14.80 32.58
C GLY A 833 132.32 14.09 31.35
N VAL A 834 132.21 14.71 30.19
CA VAL A 834 132.83 14.25 28.94
C VAL A 834 134.18 14.95 28.75
N ILE A 835 135.26 14.17 28.63
CA ILE A 835 136.63 14.68 28.50
C ILE A 835 137.08 14.68 27.03
N ASP A 836 137.34 15.87 26.49
CA ASP A 836 137.94 16.04 25.16
C ASP A 836 138.81 17.31 25.06
N TYR A 837 139.43 17.56 23.91
CA TYR A 837 140.17 18.78 23.62
C TYR A 837 139.74 19.43 22.29
N PRO A 838 139.86 20.77 22.16
CA PRO A 838 139.67 21.44 20.88
C PRO A 838 140.70 20.95 19.84
N ARG A 839 140.27 20.41 18.69
CA ARG A 839 141.19 19.82 17.68
C ARG A 839 142.14 20.83 17.03
N PHE A 840 141.82 22.11 17.10
CA PHE A 840 142.62 23.19 16.56
C PHE A 840 142.65 24.35 17.56
N MET A 841 143.75 25.09 17.53
CA MET A 841 143.95 26.31 18.29
C MET A 841 144.41 27.38 17.30
N THR A 842 143.79 28.55 17.33
CA THR A 842 144.11 29.69 16.46
C THR A 842 144.50 30.87 17.33
N PRO A 843 145.74 30.91 17.89
CA PRO A 843 146.16 32.00 18.76
C PRO A 843 146.48 33.26 17.94
N ASN A 844 145.43 33.94 17.46
CA ASN A 844 145.49 35.19 16.69
C ASN A 844 144.82 36.37 17.43
N GLU A 845 144.37 36.16 18.68
CA GLU A 845 143.70 37.13 19.55
C GLU A 845 142.35 37.63 18.98
N ASP A 846 141.61 36.77 18.27
CA ASP A 846 140.29 37.09 17.73
C ASP A 846 139.10 36.70 18.65
N GLY A 847 139.38 36.10 19.80
CA GLY A 847 138.43 35.61 20.79
C GLY A 847 137.96 34.16 20.58
N TYR A 848 138.31 33.52 19.47
CA TYR A 848 137.87 32.17 19.09
C TYR A 848 139.06 31.20 19.01
N HIS A 849 139.03 30.14 19.83
CA HIS A 849 140.13 29.16 19.97
C HIS A 849 141.53 29.76 20.24
N ASP A 850 141.59 30.94 20.85
CA ASP A 850 142.83 31.61 21.28
C ASP A 850 143.57 30.86 22.38
N THR A 851 142.83 30.07 23.16
CA THR A 851 143.35 29.26 24.25
C THR A 851 142.99 27.80 24.02
N TRP A 852 143.86 26.91 24.47
CA TRP A 852 143.65 25.47 24.35
C TRP A 852 143.83 24.84 25.72
N ASN A 853 142.87 24.00 26.10
CA ASN A 853 142.90 23.20 27.31
C ASN A 853 142.07 21.92 27.08
N ILE A 854 142.25 20.92 27.93
CA ILE A 854 141.37 19.75 27.93
C ILE A 854 140.07 20.16 28.64
N ILE A 855 138.94 20.04 27.95
CA ILE A 855 137.59 20.27 28.46
C ILE A 855 137.17 19.03 29.26
N GLY A 856 136.49 19.22 30.38
CA GLY A 856 136.05 18.12 31.25
C GLY A 856 137.16 17.46 32.10
N ILE A 857 138.44 17.78 31.90
CA ILE A 857 139.55 17.17 32.67
C ILE A 857 139.46 17.46 34.18
N ALA A 858 138.89 18.62 34.55
CA ALA A 858 138.73 18.99 35.95
C ALA A 858 137.76 18.06 36.70
N ALA A 859 136.75 17.54 36.01
CA ALA A 859 135.81 16.56 36.54
C ALA A 859 136.37 15.13 36.47
N GLY A 860 137.08 14.79 35.37
CA GLY A 860 137.58 13.43 35.13
C GLY A 860 138.87 13.04 35.86
N ASP A 861 139.85 13.94 35.94
CA ASP A 861 141.08 13.77 36.72
C ASP A 861 141.65 15.15 37.10
N PRO A 862 141.23 15.74 38.25
CA PRO A 862 141.72 17.04 38.69
C PRO A 862 143.21 17.06 39.04
N THR A 863 143.88 15.90 39.08
CA THR A 863 145.33 15.79 39.31
C THR A 863 146.15 15.70 38.03
N ALA A 864 145.49 15.65 36.87
CA ALA A 864 146.13 15.53 35.57
C ALA A 864 147.10 16.68 35.32
N LYS A 865 148.35 16.32 34.99
CA LYS A 865 149.37 17.29 34.59
C LYS A 865 149.46 17.32 33.07
N ILE A 866 149.13 18.48 32.50
CA ILE A 866 149.23 18.72 31.07
C ILE A 866 150.67 19.14 30.77
N TYR A 867 151.37 18.33 29.97
CA TYR A 867 152.70 18.66 29.46
C TYR A 867 152.59 18.95 27.96
N ILE A 868 152.93 20.17 27.56
CA ILE A 868 152.89 20.63 26.16
C ILE A 868 154.31 20.61 25.62
N PHE A 869 154.56 19.87 24.54
CA PHE A 869 155.87 19.81 23.89
C PHE A 869 155.83 20.52 22.53
N ASP A 870 156.95 21.15 22.13
CA ASP A 870 157.10 21.61 20.75
C ASP A 870 157.32 20.44 19.78
N ARG A 871 157.27 20.72 18.47
CA ARG A 871 157.46 19.71 17.41
C ARG A 871 158.84 19.02 17.40
N TYR A 872 159.79 19.49 18.21
CA TYR A 872 161.13 18.92 18.38
C TYR A 872 161.30 18.19 19.71
N GLY A 873 160.22 18.05 20.51
CA GLY A 873 160.20 17.33 21.77
C GLY A 873 160.65 18.14 22.99
N LYS A 874 160.75 19.48 22.89
CA LYS A 874 161.05 20.34 24.04
C LYS A 874 159.78 20.65 24.83
N LEU A 875 159.79 20.41 26.14
CA LEU A 875 158.70 20.80 27.04
C LEU A 875 158.55 22.33 27.08
N LEU A 876 157.37 22.82 26.75
CA LEU A 876 156.97 24.23 26.72
C LEU A 876 156.22 24.63 27.99
N LYS A 877 155.33 23.78 28.49
CA LYS A 877 154.51 24.02 29.68
C LYS A 877 154.16 22.71 30.36
#